data_AF-A0A0S7YTC0-F1
#
_entry.id   AF-A0A0S7YTC0-F1
#
_cell.length_a   1.000
_cell.length_b   1.000
_cell.length_c   1.000
_cell.angle_alpha   90.00
_cell.angle_beta   90.00
_cell.angle_gamma   90.00
#
_symmetry.space_group_name_H-M   'P 1'
#
loop_
_entity.id
_entity.type
_entity.pdbx_description
1 polymer ?
#
loop_
_entity_poly.entity_id
_entity_poly.type
_entity_poly.pdbx_seq_one_letter_code
_entity_poly.pdbx_strand_id
1 'polypeptide(L)'
;MAAGGCVVAAFLYSACAPTTTRAPSRFVRKDCLDCHTEFAAKYLSLSGVHTPVMELQCEECHLRHGVVPKLLLKYPGSQGCYRCHPREKIGMDKPVLHSAFQKDQCIRCHNPHGSSQQGLLEAPLEDLCFQCHKTERYRKEVVHQPVQEAACLTCHSPHGADHANILKSGSPALCVECHDPGKGEFKSAHGNYPVETASCQDCHNPHSSDQTRLMRSSVHPFVDSQSCQKCHDAPGSSRPLALKATAGELCYQCHEATDLKAGGSITHRPFTDGSCGSCHRPHASENLNLLSAAGNSLCYQCHGQMQAEVKYPHKAIDEEKGCLSCHRNHAAQHDGLLANNEQAVCFACHEGTRSASQITVSHQPFVDGTCGSCHNPHGSNFNGMVKDRLDAVCYRCHVDTEIEFTKTNTHQPVVDGLCNACHRSHGAQRANLLKFEAKDPALCSDCHQELMQIPDAGVAHPAFQSGQCYRCHDAHSSNIPGMLTQKQGFLCAGCHGTDLKKKITEVASRHKPVTEGQCSACHNPHKSDLPHLVLAQTPDLCLACHADLKAALLQASPAGGETPDIQAAEAKGPEETFEQLYIHAPEEIGKCGICHLPHQGPEAALIAEPIQPLCSRCHDYGNESFGKAHLGIGAERMDCRSCHAAHVSRDPRLFKTVLHKPFSENSCKDCHLVELQ
;
A
#
# COMPACT_ATOMS: atom_id res chain seq x y z
N MET A 1 -69.84 45.43 -35.16
CA MET A 1 -70.20 46.67 -35.89
C MET A 1 -68.99 47.56 -35.93
N ALA A 2 -68.70 48.14 -37.11
CA ALA A 2 -67.88 49.32 -37.40
C ALA A 2 -66.41 49.32 -36.91
N ALA A 3 -65.45 49.19 -37.83
CA ALA A 3 -64.80 50.27 -38.60
C ALA A 3 -63.53 50.75 -37.88
N GLY A 4 -62.34 50.84 -38.45
CA GLY A 4 -61.94 51.10 -39.83
C GLY A 4 -61.19 52.45 -39.83
N GLY A 5 -59.93 52.47 -40.27
CA GLY A 5 -59.24 53.73 -40.62
C GLY A 5 -57.76 53.82 -40.23
N CYS A 6 -56.91 53.75 -41.25
CA CYS A 6 -55.45 53.90 -41.29
C CYS A 6 -54.88 55.21 -40.74
N VAL A 7 -53.54 55.23 -40.54
CA VAL A 7 -52.53 56.25 -40.95
C VAL A 7 -51.32 56.10 -40.00
N VAL A 8 -50.02 56.15 -40.33
CA VAL A 8 -49.18 56.17 -41.55
C VAL A 8 -47.77 55.78 -41.05
N ALA A 9 -46.99 55.15 -41.92
CA ALA A 9 -45.63 54.64 -41.68
C ALA A 9 -44.52 55.70 -41.82
N ALA A 10 -43.40 55.47 -41.10
CA ALA A 10 -41.98 55.79 -41.41
C ALA A 10 -41.18 55.82 -40.10
N PHE A 11 -39.98 55.26 -39.90
CA PHE A 11 -38.99 54.48 -40.66
C PHE A 11 -37.97 53.99 -39.59
N LEU A 12 -37.36 52.81 -39.75
CA LEU A 12 -35.93 52.48 -39.54
C LEU A 12 -35.68 51.00 -39.17
N TYR A 13 -34.66 50.45 -39.83
CA TYR A 13 -34.12 49.09 -39.83
C TYR A 13 -33.62 48.58 -38.46
N SER A 14 -33.80 47.28 -38.14
CA SER A 14 -32.75 46.24 -38.20
C SER A 14 -33.14 44.92 -37.50
N ALA A 15 -32.72 43.81 -38.13
CA ALA A 15 -32.79 42.35 -37.89
C ALA A 15 -33.09 41.74 -36.49
N CYS A 16 -33.85 40.62 -36.48
CA CYS A 16 -33.45 39.28 -35.97
C CYS A 16 -34.47 38.15 -36.31
N ALA A 17 -33.95 36.91 -36.37
CA ALA A 17 -34.39 35.72 -37.13
C ALA A 17 -35.54 34.84 -36.55
N PRO A 18 -36.13 33.92 -37.35
CA PRO A 18 -37.24 33.04 -36.94
C PRO A 18 -36.79 31.69 -36.36
N THR A 19 -37.54 31.21 -35.36
CA THR A 19 -37.42 29.88 -34.73
C THR A 19 -37.90 28.75 -35.64
N THR A 20 -37.06 27.74 -35.87
CA THR A 20 -37.42 26.47 -36.52
C THR A 20 -37.64 25.35 -35.50
N THR A 21 -38.82 24.75 -35.54
CA THR A 21 -39.18 23.51 -34.84
C THR A 21 -38.50 22.30 -35.49
N ARG A 22 -37.78 21.48 -34.71
CA ARG A 22 -37.09 20.27 -35.16
C ARG A 22 -38.01 19.04 -34.99
N ALA A 23 -38.26 18.30 -36.09
CA ALA A 23 -38.98 17.03 -36.06
C ALA A 23 -38.14 15.93 -35.38
N PRO A 24 -38.76 14.93 -34.70
CA PRO A 24 -38.02 13.84 -34.08
C PRO A 24 -37.57 12.84 -35.16
N SER A 25 -36.25 12.70 -35.35
CA SER A 25 -35.68 11.63 -36.18
C SER A 25 -35.95 10.27 -35.54
N ARG A 26 -36.80 9.44 -36.17
CA ARG A 26 -36.87 8.00 -35.86
C ARG A 26 -35.55 7.37 -36.28
N PHE A 27 -34.77 6.87 -35.33
CA PHE A 27 -33.61 6.02 -35.63
C PHE A 27 -34.09 4.74 -36.34
N VAL A 28 -33.70 4.55 -37.60
CA VAL A 28 -33.90 3.28 -38.33
C VAL A 28 -32.88 2.28 -37.80
N ARG A 29 -33.36 1.13 -37.31
CA ARG A 29 -32.52 0.07 -36.75
C ARG A 29 -31.77 -0.63 -37.89
N LYS A 30 -30.44 -0.53 -37.92
CA LYS A 30 -29.59 -1.30 -38.84
C LYS A 30 -29.29 -2.70 -38.28
N ASP A 31 -29.07 -3.65 -39.17
CA ASP A 31 -28.62 -4.99 -38.81
C ASP A 31 -27.11 -5.02 -38.55
N CYS A 32 -26.64 -6.05 -37.84
CA CYS A 32 -25.25 -6.10 -37.36
C CYS A 32 -24.25 -6.06 -38.54
N LEU A 33 -24.53 -6.80 -39.61
CA LEU A 33 -23.63 -6.92 -40.77
C LEU A 33 -23.64 -5.68 -41.69
N ASP A 34 -24.62 -4.78 -41.55
CA ASP A 34 -24.61 -3.48 -42.26
C ASP A 34 -23.42 -2.61 -41.83
N CYS A 35 -22.87 -2.85 -40.63
CA CYS A 35 -21.72 -2.14 -40.08
C CYS A 35 -20.51 -3.05 -39.85
N HIS A 36 -20.70 -4.35 -39.66
CA HIS A 36 -19.61 -5.33 -39.46
C HIS A 36 -19.24 -6.06 -40.76
N THR A 37 -18.96 -5.31 -41.83
CA THR A 37 -18.70 -5.86 -43.17
C THR A 37 -17.38 -6.62 -43.26
N GLU A 38 -16.34 -6.18 -42.53
CA GLU A 38 -15.05 -6.89 -42.45
C GLU A 38 -15.18 -8.25 -41.75
N PHE A 39 -16.00 -8.32 -40.69
CA PHE A 39 -16.33 -9.57 -40.03
C PHE A 39 -17.01 -10.54 -40.99
N ALA A 40 -18.02 -10.05 -41.74
CA ALA A 40 -18.74 -10.84 -42.73
C ALA A 40 -17.79 -11.42 -43.78
N ALA A 41 -16.91 -10.59 -44.35
CA ALA A 41 -15.93 -11.00 -45.34
C ALA A 41 -14.97 -12.08 -44.80
N LYS A 42 -14.54 -11.95 -43.54
CA LYS A 42 -13.61 -12.87 -42.89
C LYS A 42 -14.23 -14.21 -42.52
N TYR A 43 -15.40 -14.21 -41.88
CA TYR A 43 -15.94 -15.42 -41.25
C TYR A 43 -17.00 -16.14 -42.07
N LEU A 44 -17.86 -15.42 -42.81
CA LEU A 44 -18.94 -16.06 -43.57
C LEU A 44 -18.45 -16.78 -44.84
N SER A 45 -17.19 -16.57 -45.22
CA SER A 45 -16.53 -17.25 -46.33
C SER A 45 -15.78 -18.52 -45.90
N LEU A 46 -15.68 -18.80 -44.59
CA LEU A 46 -15.00 -19.99 -44.09
C LEU A 46 -15.84 -21.25 -44.30
N SER A 47 -15.17 -22.39 -44.47
CA SER A 47 -15.84 -23.70 -44.64
C SER A 47 -16.53 -24.18 -43.36
N GLY A 48 -16.06 -23.74 -42.18
CA GLY A 48 -16.68 -24.01 -40.89
C GLY A 48 -17.14 -22.72 -40.22
N VAL A 49 -18.42 -22.38 -40.36
CA VAL A 49 -19.03 -21.25 -39.65
C VAL A 49 -19.85 -21.78 -38.48
N HIS A 50 -19.73 -21.16 -37.31
CA HIS A 50 -20.50 -21.55 -36.14
C HIS A 50 -22.00 -21.30 -36.36
N THR A 51 -22.87 -22.25 -36.00
CA THR A 51 -24.30 -22.23 -36.36
C THR A 51 -25.02 -20.91 -36.04
N PRO A 52 -24.89 -20.31 -34.83
CA PRO A 52 -25.51 -19.01 -34.53
C PRO A 52 -25.01 -17.86 -35.42
N VAL A 53 -23.77 -17.90 -35.90
CA VAL A 53 -23.23 -16.89 -36.83
C VAL A 53 -23.77 -17.12 -38.24
N MET A 54 -23.85 -18.37 -38.68
CA MET A 54 -24.44 -18.74 -39.97
C MET A 54 -25.92 -18.35 -40.05
N GLU A 55 -26.66 -18.49 -38.94
CA GLU A 55 -28.08 -18.11 -38.82
C GLU A 55 -28.29 -16.62 -38.50
N LEU A 56 -27.22 -15.81 -38.47
CA LEU A 56 -27.27 -14.37 -38.16
C LEU A 56 -27.85 -14.02 -36.78
N GLN A 57 -27.78 -14.95 -35.82
CA GLN A 57 -28.25 -14.81 -34.45
C GLN A 57 -27.19 -14.16 -33.53
N CYS A 58 -26.60 -13.04 -33.97
CA CYS A 58 -25.51 -12.38 -33.25
C CYS A 58 -25.87 -12.00 -31.80
N GLU A 59 -27.14 -11.68 -31.55
CA GLU A 59 -27.66 -11.22 -30.25
C GLU A 59 -27.82 -12.33 -29.19
N GLU A 60 -27.63 -13.60 -29.57
CA GLU A 60 -27.62 -14.70 -28.60
C GLU A 60 -26.37 -14.66 -27.71
N CYS A 61 -25.26 -14.17 -28.27
CA CYS A 61 -23.98 -14.05 -27.57
C CYS A 61 -23.56 -12.58 -27.33
N HIS A 62 -23.87 -11.67 -28.26
CA HIS A 62 -23.47 -10.27 -28.17
C HIS A 62 -24.62 -9.36 -27.74
N LEU A 63 -24.30 -8.33 -26.96
CA LEU A 63 -25.22 -7.22 -26.73
C LEU A 63 -25.01 -6.18 -27.83
N ARG A 64 -26.12 -5.65 -28.38
CA ARG A 64 -26.05 -4.56 -29.34
C ARG A 64 -25.34 -3.36 -28.73
N HIS A 65 -24.34 -2.84 -29.43
CA HIS A 65 -23.70 -1.58 -29.12
C HIS A 65 -24.24 -0.48 -30.06
N GLY A 66 -24.33 0.75 -29.53
CA GLY A 66 -24.70 1.93 -30.32
C GLY A 66 -23.49 2.51 -31.05
N VAL A 67 -23.35 3.84 -30.98
CA VAL A 67 -22.27 4.61 -31.63
C VAL A 67 -20.88 4.30 -31.05
N VAL A 68 -20.80 3.80 -29.81
CA VAL A 68 -19.54 3.44 -29.15
C VAL A 68 -19.28 1.94 -29.34
N PRO A 69 -18.26 1.54 -30.12
CA PRO A 69 -17.95 0.13 -30.34
C PRO A 69 -17.27 -0.45 -29.11
N LYS A 70 -18.03 -1.17 -28.29
CA LYS A 70 -17.49 -2.00 -27.21
C LYS A 70 -17.96 -3.43 -27.43
N LEU A 71 -17.01 -4.38 -27.38
CA LEU A 71 -17.34 -5.79 -27.37
C LEU A 71 -18.08 -6.11 -26.07
N LEU A 72 -19.36 -6.40 -26.19
CA LEU A 72 -20.23 -6.72 -25.06
C LEU A 72 -20.80 -8.12 -25.29
N LEU A 73 -20.43 -9.05 -24.41
CA LEU A 73 -21.02 -10.39 -24.37
C LEU A 73 -22.20 -10.38 -23.39
N LYS A 74 -23.27 -11.10 -23.74
CA LYS A 74 -24.47 -11.28 -22.92
C LYS A 74 -24.18 -12.08 -21.66
N TYR A 75 -23.18 -12.96 -21.71
CA TYR A 75 -22.73 -13.78 -20.59
C TYR A 75 -21.20 -13.65 -20.41
N PRO A 76 -20.69 -13.64 -19.17
CA PRO A 76 -19.26 -13.54 -18.91
C PRO A 76 -18.55 -14.87 -19.20
N GLY A 77 -17.35 -14.79 -19.78
CA GLY A 77 -16.46 -15.94 -19.98
C GLY A 77 -17.10 -17.09 -20.77
N SER A 78 -16.82 -18.33 -20.37
CA SER A 78 -17.37 -19.53 -21.04
C SER A 78 -18.83 -19.86 -20.68
N GLN A 79 -19.48 -19.08 -19.80
CA GLN A 79 -20.87 -19.34 -19.42
C GLN A 79 -21.83 -19.24 -20.61
N GLY A 80 -21.52 -18.38 -21.59
CA GLY A 80 -22.30 -18.30 -22.82
C GLY A 80 -22.23 -19.59 -23.65
N CYS A 81 -21.07 -20.25 -23.66
CA CYS A 81 -20.86 -21.50 -24.41
C CYS A 81 -21.67 -22.66 -23.83
N TYR A 82 -21.71 -22.80 -22.51
CA TYR A 82 -22.38 -23.93 -21.83
C TYR A 82 -23.91 -23.94 -21.99
N ARG A 83 -24.52 -22.84 -22.43
CA ARG A 83 -25.96 -22.80 -22.74
C ARG A 83 -26.32 -23.72 -23.90
N CYS A 84 -25.41 -23.88 -24.86
CA CYS A 84 -25.61 -24.71 -26.06
C CYS A 84 -24.67 -25.92 -26.09
N HIS A 85 -23.55 -25.88 -25.36
CA HIS A 85 -22.58 -26.97 -25.23
C HIS A 85 -22.56 -27.52 -23.80
N PRO A 86 -23.45 -28.48 -23.46
CA PRO A 86 -23.51 -29.05 -22.12
C PRO A 86 -22.18 -29.66 -21.72
N ARG A 87 -21.71 -29.33 -20.51
CA ARG A 87 -20.39 -29.72 -19.98
C ARG A 87 -20.13 -31.23 -20.09
N GLU A 88 -21.14 -32.03 -19.78
CA GLU A 88 -21.13 -33.50 -19.85
C GLU A 88 -20.80 -34.03 -21.25
N LYS A 89 -21.30 -33.36 -22.30
CA LYS A 89 -21.10 -33.79 -23.69
C LYS A 89 -19.70 -33.49 -24.22
N ILE A 90 -18.98 -32.59 -23.56
CA ILE A 90 -17.66 -32.13 -23.97
C ILE A 90 -16.57 -32.53 -22.98
N GLY A 91 -16.86 -33.41 -22.01
CA GLY A 91 -15.89 -33.92 -21.04
C GLY A 91 -15.45 -32.90 -19.98
N MET A 92 -16.21 -31.82 -19.80
CA MET A 92 -15.94 -30.76 -18.82
C MET A 92 -16.56 -31.05 -17.43
N ASP A 93 -17.21 -32.20 -17.29
CA ASP A 93 -17.74 -32.79 -16.04
C ASP A 93 -16.77 -33.81 -15.41
N LYS A 94 -15.66 -34.12 -16.11
CA LYS A 94 -14.69 -35.14 -15.71
C LYS A 94 -13.80 -34.68 -14.54
N PRO A 95 -13.30 -35.61 -13.71
CA PRO A 95 -12.51 -35.27 -12.53
C PRO A 95 -11.14 -34.68 -12.88
N VAL A 96 -10.54 -35.09 -13.99
CA VAL A 96 -9.26 -34.55 -14.47
C VAL A 96 -9.52 -33.66 -15.68
N LEU A 97 -9.51 -32.35 -15.47
CA LEU A 97 -9.62 -31.35 -16.53
C LEU A 97 -8.24 -30.89 -17.00
N HIS A 98 -8.13 -30.51 -18.26
CA HIS A 98 -6.92 -29.88 -18.78
C HIS A 98 -6.65 -28.56 -18.04
N SER A 99 -5.41 -28.35 -17.58
CA SER A 99 -5.04 -27.18 -16.76
C SER A 99 -5.28 -25.84 -17.47
N ALA A 100 -5.28 -25.84 -18.81
CA ALA A 100 -5.67 -24.68 -19.62
C ALA A 100 -7.08 -24.13 -19.30
N PHE A 101 -7.96 -24.91 -18.67
CA PHE A 101 -9.30 -24.48 -18.28
C PHE A 101 -9.38 -23.79 -16.91
N GLN A 102 -8.27 -23.59 -16.19
CA GLN A 102 -8.25 -22.92 -14.88
C GLN A 102 -8.79 -21.45 -14.89
N LYS A 103 -9.13 -20.90 -16.06
CA LYS A 103 -9.80 -19.58 -16.24
C LYS A 103 -11.02 -19.61 -17.17
N ASP A 104 -11.60 -20.78 -17.46
CA ASP A 104 -12.75 -20.92 -18.38
C ASP A 104 -12.52 -20.25 -19.74
N GLN A 105 -11.44 -20.62 -20.45
CA GLN A 105 -11.02 -19.96 -21.70
C GLN A 105 -11.13 -20.89 -22.93
N CYS A 106 -12.34 -21.29 -23.32
CA CYS A 106 -12.58 -22.11 -24.51
C CYS A 106 -12.04 -21.47 -25.81
N ILE A 107 -12.09 -20.14 -25.88
CA ILE A 107 -11.70 -19.37 -27.08
C ILE A 107 -10.19 -19.34 -27.35
N ARG A 108 -9.38 -19.95 -26.48
CA ARG A 108 -7.94 -20.12 -26.75
C ARG A 108 -7.67 -21.19 -27.80
N CYS A 109 -8.54 -22.19 -27.86
CA CYS A 109 -8.41 -23.30 -28.79
C CYS A 109 -9.49 -23.24 -29.87
N HIS A 110 -10.66 -22.68 -29.56
CA HIS A 110 -11.79 -22.59 -30.48
C HIS A 110 -12.07 -21.17 -30.94
N ASN A 111 -12.46 -21.02 -32.20
CA ASN A 111 -13.06 -19.81 -32.72
C ASN A 111 -14.59 -19.87 -32.57
N PRO A 112 -15.23 -18.99 -31.77
CA PRO A 112 -16.68 -19.01 -31.58
C PRO A 112 -17.47 -18.52 -32.80
N HIS A 113 -16.81 -17.99 -33.84
CA HIS A 113 -17.45 -17.49 -35.05
C HIS A 113 -17.28 -18.42 -36.24
N GLY A 114 -16.07 -18.93 -36.47
CA GLY A 114 -15.79 -19.82 -37.58
C GLY A 114 -14.30 -20.11 -37.73
N SER A 115 -13.99 -21.28 -38.27
CA SER A 115 -12.63 -21.70 -38.64
C SER A 115 -12.69 -22.70 -39.80
N SER A 116 -11.61 -22.76 -40.58
CA SER A 116 -11.42 -23.79 -41.59
C SER A 116 -11.06 -25.17 -41.00
N GLN A 117 -10.80 -25.25 -39.69
CA GLN A 117 -10.47 -26.48 -38.99
C GLN A 117 -11.72 -27.16 -38.40
N GLN A 118 -11.73 -28.49 -38.37
CA GLN A 118 -12.81 -29.26 -37.76
C GLN A 118 -12.99 -28.90 -36.27
N GLY A 119 -14.23 -28.82 -35.81
CA GLY A 119 -14.53 -28.43 -34.41
C GLY A 119 -14.25 -26.96 -34.11
N LEU A 120 -14.12 -26.13 -35.15
CA LEU A 120 -13.86 -24.69 -35.05
C LEU A 120 -12.55 -24.37 -34.33
N LEU A 121 -11.52 -25.18 -34.52
CA LEU A 121 -10.21 -24.96 -33.89
C LEU A 121 -9.51 -23.74 -34.50
N GLU A 122 -8.86 -22.89 -33.69
CA GLU A 122 -8.19 -21.66 -34.16
C GLU A 122 -6.99 -21.95 -35.07
N ALA A 123 -6.38 -23.13 -34.92
CA ALA A 123 -5.23 -23.61 -35.68
C ALA A 123 -5.28 -25.15 -35.81
N PRO A 124 -4.41 -25.78 -36.63
CA PRO A 124 -4.24 -27.22 -36.62
C PRO A 124 -4.02 -27.75 -35.19
N LEU A 125 -4.55 -28.94 -34.90
CA LEU A 125 -4.60 -29.47 -33.55
C LEU A 125 -3.22 -29.56 -32.88
N GLU A 126 -2.20 -30.05 -33.61
CA GLU A 126 -0.85 -30.17 -33.09
C GLU A 126 -0.27 -28.80 -32.69
N ASP A 127 -0.43 -27.81 -33.56
CA ASP A 127 0.03 -26.44 -33.32
C ASP A 127 -0.64 -25.85 -32.07
N LEU A 128 -1.95 -26.10 -31.87
CA LEU A 128 -2.67 -25.66 -30.68
C LEU A 128 -2.08 -26.26 -29.39
N CYS A 129 -1.79 -27.56 -29.37
CA CYS A 129 -1.18 -28.19 -28.22
C CYS A 129 0.20 -27.58 -27.95
N PHE A 130 1.01 -27.40 -28.99
CA PHE A 130 2.38 -26.93 -28.86
C PHE A 130 2.55 -25.43 -28.59
N GLN A 131 1.47 -24.64 -28.63
CA GLN A 131 1.48 -23.30 -28.06
C GLN A 131 1.81 -23.29 -26.57
N CYS A 132 1.50 -24.37 -25.84
CA CYS A 132 1.81 -24.53 -24.42
C CYS A 132 2.75 -25.70 -24.14
N HIS A 133 2.63 -26.81 -24.89
CA HIS A 133 3.44 -28.00 -24.71
C HIS A 133 4.70 -27.92 -25.57
N LYS A 134 5.87 -27.75 -24.95
CA LYS A 134 7.08 -27.52 -25.73
C LYS A 134 7.50 -28.77 -26.52
N THR A 135 7.59 -28.63 -27.84
CA THR A 135 7.77 -29.72 -28.81
C THR A 135 9.00 -30.58 -28.54
N GLU A 136 10.11 -30.00 -28.07
CA GLU A 136 11.36 -30.70 -27.77
C GLU A 136 11.20 -31.82 -26.73
N ARG A 137 10.16 -31.75 -25.88
CA ARG A 137 9.87 -32.80 -24.89
C ARG A 137 9.20 -34.03 -25.48
N TYR A 138 8.57 -33.88 -26.66
CA TYR A 138 7.74 -34.90 -27.30
C TYR A 138 8.34 -35.43 -28.61
N ARG A 139 9.40 -34.77 -29.11
CA ARG A 139 10.12 -35.15 -30.33
C ARG A 139 11.63 -35.27 -30.05
N LYS A 140 11.99 -36.22 -29.16
CA LYS A 140 13.37 -36.67 -28.91
C LYS A 140 13.90 -37.58 -30.04
N GLU A 141 15.07 -38.19 -29.87
CA GLU A 141 15.72 -39.04 -30.88
C GLU A 141 14.82 -40.19 -31.38
N VAL A 142 14.16 -40.90 -30.46
CA VAL A 142 13.20 -41.97 -30.75
C VAL A 142 11.80 -41.46 -30.43
N VAL A 143 10.98 -41.26 -31.47
CA VAL A 143 9.60 -40.76 -31.33
C VAL A 143 8.62 -41.92 -31.49
N HIS A 144 7.63 -41.98 -30.60
CA HIS A 144 6.56 -42.96 -30.71
C HIS A 144 5.68 -42.63 -31.93
N GLN A 145 5.36 -43.64 -32.75
CA GLN A 145 4.66 -43.46 -34.02
C GLN A 145 3.39 -42.59 -33.93
N PRO A 146 2.47 -42.76 -32.95
CA PRO A 146 1.28 -41.90 -32.85
C PRO A 146 1.61 -40.42 -32.64
N VAL A 147 2.75 -40.09 -32.01
CA VAL A 147 3.21 -38.70 -31.88
C VAL A 147 3.81 -38.20 -33.19
N GLN A 148 4.56 -39.05 -33.89
CA GLN A 148 5.13 -38.72 -35.20
C GLN A 148 4.05 -38.34 -36.21
N GLU A 149 2.91 -39.03 -36.17
CA GLU A 149 1.72 -38.83 -37.01
C GLU A 149 0.76 -37.74 -36.49
N ALA A 150 1.17 -36.97 -35.47
CA ALA A 150 0.35 -35.92 -34.85
C ALA A 150 -1.02 -36.41 -34.30
N ALA A 151 -1.11 -37.69 -33.96
CA ALA A 151 -2.34 -38.35 -33.52
C ALA A 151 -2.52 -38.29 -31.99
N CYS A 152 -2.33 -37.10 -31.39
CA CYS A 152 -2.39 -36.89 -29.93
C CYS A 152 -3.70 -37.36 -29.30
N LEU A 153 -4.81 -37.20 -30.03
CA LEU A 153 -6.15 -37.61 -29.57
C LEU A 153 -6.37 -39.12 -29.60
N THR A 154 -5.41 -39.92 -30.08
CA THR A 154 -5.48 -41.38 -29.95
C THR A 154 -5.50 -41.77 -28.48
N CYS A 155 -4.67 -41.09 -27.68
CA CYS A 155 -4.50 -41.39 -26.26
C CYS A 155 -5.15 -40.33 -25.35
N HIS A 156 -5.14 -39.06 -25.75
CA HIS A 156 -5.59 -37.95 -24.91
C HIS A 156 -7.02 -37.49 -25.25
N SER A 157 -7.76 -37.08 -24.22
CA SER A 157 -8.95 -36.24 -24.34
C SER A 157 -8.53 -34.78 -24.16
N PRO A 158 -8.89 -33.84 -25.06
CA PRO A 158 -8.37 -32.48 -25.02
C PRO A 158 -9.00 -31.61 -23.93
N HIS A 159 -10.14 -32.02 -23.38
CA HIS A 159 -10.89 -31.26 -22.37
C HIS A 159 -10.72 -31.83 -20.96
N GLY A 160 -11.17 -33.08 -20.79
CA GLY A 160 -11.11 -33.77 -19.52
C GLY A 160 -11.29 -35.27 -19.69
N ALA A 161 -10.82 -36.03 -18.71
CA ALA A 161 -10.94 -37.48 -18.67
C ALA A 161 -11.03 -37.99 -17.23
N ASP A 162 -11.36 -39.28 -17.10
CA ASP A 162 -11.41 -39.97 -15.79
C ASP A 162 -10.01 -40.36 -15.27
N HIS A 163 -8.99 -40.28 -16.14
CA HIS A 163 -7.63 -40.71 -15.83
C HIS A 163 -6.63 -39.54 -15.84
N ALA A 164 -5.56 -39.70 -15.04
CA ALA A 164 -4.45 -38.74 -15.00
C ALA A 164 -3.84 -38.51 -16.40
N ASN A 165 -3.24 -37.35 -16.61
CA ASN A 165 -2.72 -36.91 -17.92
C ASN A 165 -3.80 -36.87 -19.03
N ILE A 166 -5.07 -36.83 -18.62
CA ILE A 166 -6.23 -36.70 -19.50
C ILE A 166 -6.31 -37.85 -20.53
N LEU A 167 -5.96 -39.05 -20.09
CA LEU A 167 -5.96 -40.24 -20.94
C LEU A 167 -7.37 -40.79 -21.13
N LYS A 168 -7.67 -41.28 -22.34
CA LYS A 168 -8.95 -41.90 -22.68
C LYS A 168 -9.22 -43.20 -21.92
N SER A 169 -8.16 -43.95 -21.58
CA SER A 169 -8.20 -45.14 -20.74
C SER A 169 -6.91 -45.19 -19.89
N GLY A 170 -6.95 -45.91 -18.76
CA GLY A 170 -5.79 -46.07 -17.89
C GLY A 170 -4.70 -46.96 -18.48
N SER A 171 -3.45 -46.80 -18.02
CA SER A 171 -2.38 -47.77 -18.30
C SER A 171 -2.53 -48.97 -17.34
N PRO A 172 -2.42 -50.23 -17.83
CA PRO A 172 -1.92 -50.64 -19.14
C PRO A 172 -2.98 -50.76 -20.25
N ALA A 173 -4.27 -50.69 -19.93
CA ALA A 173 -5.38 -50.92 -20.88
C ALA A 173 -5.23 -50.12 -22.19
N LEU A 174 -4.90 -48.84 -22.10
CA LEU A 174 -4.68 -47.98 -23.27
C LEU A 174 -3.59 -48.50 -24.20
N CYS A 175 -2.50 -49.00 -23.62
CA CYS A 175 -1.33 -49.42 -24.39
C CYS A 175 -1.60 -50.73 -25.12
N VAL A 176 -2.34 -51.65 -24.48
CA VAL A 176 -2.62 -52.98 -25.04
C VAL A 176 -3.70 -52.98 -26.13
N GLU A 177 -4.36 -51.85 -26.36
CA GLU A 177 -5.19 -51.64 -27.55
C GLU A 177 -4.38 -51.76 -28.85
N CYS A 178 -3.08 -51.44 -28.79
CA CYS A 178 -2.14 -51.53 -29.93
C CYS A 178 -0.97 -52.50 -29.68
N HIS A 179 -0.51 -52.64 -28.43
CA HIS A 179 0.64 -53.47 -28.06
C HIS A 179 0.20 -54.81 -27.47
N ASP A 180 0.39 -55.89 -28.22
CA ASP A 180 -0.02 -57.24 -27.80
C ASP A 180 1.00 -57.87 -26.82
N PRO A 181 0.66 -58.04 -25.52
CA PRO A 181 1.55 -58.65 -24.52
C PRO A 181 1.68 -60.18 -24.69
N GLY A 182 0.82 -60.79 -25.51
CA GLY A 182 0.85 -62.23 -25.79
C GLY A 182 2.01 -62.67 -26.68
N LYS A 183 2.60 -61.75 -27.45
CA LYS A 183 3.68 -62.03 -28.40
C LYS A 183 4.97 -62.49 -27.72
N GLY A 184 5.64 -63.48 -28.31
CA GLY A 184 6.87 -64.06 -27.77
C GLY A 184 8.01 -63.04 -27.68
N GLU A 185 8.09 -62.12 -28.64
CA GLU A 185 9.07 -61.03 -28.65
C GLU A 185 8.82 -60.05 -27.50
N PHE A 186 7.55 -59.74 -27.19
CA PHE A 186 7.20 -58.88 -26.06
C PHE A 186 7.61 -59.54 -24.74
N LYS A 187 7.26 -60.81 -24.54
CA LYS A 187 7.63 -61.56 -23.32
C LYS A 187 9.14 -61.65 -23.16
N SER A 188 9.86 -61.97 -24.24
CA SER A 188 11.32 -62.05 -24.23
C SER A 188 11.98 -60.71 -23.93
N ALA A 189 11.46 -59.60 -24.47
CA ALA A 189 11.97 -58.26 -24.21
C ALA A 189 11.83 -57.82 -22.74
N HIS A 190 10.90 -58.42 -22.00
CA HIS A 190 10.64 -58.13 -20.58
C HIS A 190 11.10 -59.26 -19.65
N GLY A 191 12.02 -60.13 -20.09
CA GLY A 191 12.57 -61.20 -19.27
C GLY A 191 11.53 -62.25 -18.83
N ASN A 192 10.44 -62.39 -19.59
CA ASN A 192 9.27 -63.24 -19.31
C ASN A 192 8.48 -62.88 -18.05
N TYR A 193 8.69 -61.69 -17.46
CA TYR A 193 7.91 -61.21 -16.34
C TYR A 193 6.52 -60.71 -16.78
N PRO A 194 5.48 -60.82 -15.94
CA PRO A 194 4.11 -60.42 -16.26
C PRO A 194 3.91 -58.89 -16.15
N VAL A 195 4.67 -58.13 -16.95
CA VAL A 195 4.68 -56.66 -16.93
C VAL A 195 3.40 -56.04 -17.51
N GLU A 196 2.57 -56.83 -18.19
CA GLU A 196 1.26 -56.43 -18.71
C GLU A 196 0.26 -56.08 -17.61
N THR A 197 0.57 -56.41 -16.35
CA THR A 197 -0.19 -56.04 -15.16
C THR A 197 0.27 -54.73 -14.52
N ALA A 198 1.43 -54.21 -14.92
CA ALA A 198 2.01 -52.98 -14.42
C ALA A 198 1.77 -51.80 -15.39
N SER A 199 2.02 -50.57 -14.93
CA SER A 199 1.88 -49.40 -15.80
C SER A 199 3.08 -49.31 -16.76
N CYS A 200 2.82 -49.36 -18.06
CA CYS A 200 3.87 -49.28 -19.09
C CYS A 200 4.67 -47.96 -18.98
N GLN A 201 4.00 -46.88 -18.58
CA GLN A 201 4.61 -45.57 -18.41
C GLN A 201 5.57 -45.51 -17.21
N ASP A 202 5.66 -46.55 -16.38
CA ASP A 202 6.63 -46.54 -15.28
C ASP A 202 8.05 -46.61 -15.80
N CYS A 203 8.27 -47.47 -16.81
CA CYS A 203 9.58 -47.71 -17.43
C CYS A 203 9.74 -47.02 -18.79
N HIS A 204 8.65 -46.81 -19.52
CA HIS A 204 8.67 -46.20 -20.85
C HIS A 204 8.14 -44.77 -20.84
N ASN A 205 8.69 -43.95 -21.74
CA ASN A 205 8.11 -42.67 -22.12
C ASN A 205 7.13 -42.92 -23.29
N PRO A 206 5.81 -42.71 -23.12
CA PRO A 206 4.83 -43.04 -24.15
C PRO A 206 4.88 -42.10 -25.37
N HIS A 207 5.69 -41.04 -25.35
CA HIS A 207 5.78 -40.05 -26.42
C HIS A 207 7.10 -40.13 -27.18
N SER A 208 8.23 -39.98 -26.49
CA SER A 208 9.55 -40.01 -27.11
C SER A 208 10.66 -40.22 -26.08
N SER A 209 11.80 -40.76 -26.51
CA SER A 209 12.99 -40.89 -25.67
C SER A 209 14.28 -40.73 -26.47
N ASP A 210 15.37 -40.43 -25.78
CA ASP A 210 16.73 -40.54 -26.31
C ASP A 210 17.24 -41.99 -26.27
N GLN A 211 16.50 -42.90 -25.64
CA GLN A 211 16.82 -44.32 -25.56
C GLN A 211 15.95 -45.15 -26.49
N THR A 212 16.53 -46.26 -26.98
CA THR A 212 15.79 -47.24 -27.78
C THR A 212 14.59 -47.80 -27.01
N ARG A 213 13.56 -48.25 -27.76
CA ARG A 213 12.32 -48.82 -27.19
C ARG A 213 11.59 -47.86 -26.24
N LEU A 214 11.81 -46.55 -26.39
CA LEU A 214 11.18 -45.50 -25.60
C LEU A 214 11.42 -45.64 -24.09
N MET A 215 12.54 -46.24 -23.66
CA MET A 215 12.90 -46.29 -22.23
C MET A 215 13.09 -44.88 -21.69
N ARG A 216 12.71 -44.60 -20.44
CA ARG A 216 12.92 -43.24 -19.87
C ARG A 216 14.40 -42.85 -19.82
N SER A 217 14.71 -41.56 -19.74
CA SER A 217 16.09 -41.04 -19.86
C SER A 217 17.10 -41.58 -18.84
N SER A 218 16.66 -41.99 -17.65
CA SER A 218 17.50 -42.65 -16.63
C SER A 218 16.92 -44.02 -16.32
N VAL A 219 17.68 -45.09 -16.56
CA VAL A 219 17.26 -46.48 -16.33
C VAL A 219 18.25 -47.15 -15.39
N HIS A 220 17.75 -47.92 -14.44
CA HIS A 220 18.60 -48.70 -13.56
C HIS A 220 19.26 -49.84 -14.36
N PRO A 221 20.58 -50.08 -14.26
CA PRO A 221 21.27 -51.07 -15.08
C PRO A 221 20.70 -52.51 -15.04
N PHE A 222 20.04 -52.91 -13.95
CA PHE A 222 19.40 -54.22 -13.85
C PHE A 222 18.13 -54.34 -14.69
N VAL A 223 17.46 -53.22 -15.02
CA VAL A 223 16.33 -53.21 -15.95
C VAL A 223 16.82 -53.37 -17.39
N ASP A 224 17.85 -52.62 -17.77
CA ASP A 224 18.45 -52.68 -19.11
C ASP A 224 19.05 -54.07 -19.42
N SER A 225 19.70 -54.68 -18.43
CA SER A 225 20.22 -56.05 -18.51
C SER A 225 19.21 -57.16 -18.18
N GLN A 226 17.92 -56.83 -17.97
CA GLN A 226 16.85 -57.77 -17.61
C GLN A 226 17.17 -58.68 -16.39
N SER A 227 18.00 -58.19 -15.46
CA SER A 227 18.44 -58.91 -14.27
C SER A 227 17.50 -58.70 -13.07
N CYS A 228 16.19 -58.72 -13.31
CA CYS A 228 15.16 -58.42 -12.32
C CYS A 228 15.24 -59.31 -11.07
N GLN A 229 15.71 -60.56 -11.24
CA GLN A 229 15.83 -61.55 -10.18
C GLN A 229 16.80 -61.16 -9.06
N LYS A 230 17.60 -60.09 -9.24
CA LYS A 230 18.43 -59.54 -8.16
C LYS A 230 17.58 -58.94 -7.04
N CYS A 231 16.43 -58.36 -7.37
CA CYS A 231 15.54 -57.71 -6.41
C CYS A 231 14.19 -58.43 -6.27
N HIS A 232 13.75 -59.07 -7.36
CA HIS A 232 12.44 -59.68 -7.48
C HIS A 232 12.49 -61.21 -7.50
N ASP A 233 11.40 -61.85 -7.10
CA ASP A 233 11.16 -63.27 -7.32
C ASP A 233 11.02 -63.58 -8.82
N ALA A 234 11.47 -64.76 -9.24
CA ALA A 234 11.58 -65.15 -10.66
C ALA A 234 10.21 -65.18 -11.39
N PRO A 235 10.18 -65.11 -12.73
CA PRO A 235 8.93 -65.01 -13.50
C PRO A 235 8.00 -66.22 -13.32
N GLY A 236 8.57 -67.42 -13.15
CA GLY A 236 7.82 -68.66 -12.93
C GLY A 236 7.56 -68.99 -11.45
N SER A 237 7.84 -68.06 -10.53
CA SER A 237 7.57 -68.27 -9.10
C SER A 237 6.07 -68.17 -8.77
N SER A 238 5.70 -68.51 -7.54
CA SER A 238 4.33 -68.31 -7.03
C SER A 238 3.95 -66.84 -6.86
N ARG A 239 4.94 -65.94 -6.83
CA ARG A 239 4.79 -64.49 -6.67
C ARG A 239 5.74 -63.71 -7.59
N PRO A 240 5.57 -63.76 -8.91
CA PRO A 240 6.43 -63.04 -9.84
C PRO A 240 6.47 -61.54 -9.51
N LEU A 241 7.64 -60.90 -9.64
CA LEU A 241 7.85 -59.47 -9.32
C LEU A 241 7.66 -59.08 -7.84
N ALA A 242 7.52 -60.04 -6.92
CA ALA A 242 7.57 -59.72 -5.51
C ALA A 242 9.01 -59.40 -5.08
N LEU A 243 9.17 -58.35 -4.27
CA LEU A 243 10.45 -58.01 -3.68
C LEU A 243 10.92 -59.10 -2.72
N LYS A 244 12.21 -59.44 -2.80
CA LYS A 244 12.87 -60.44 -1.96
C LYS A 244 13.17 -59.98 -0.53
N ALA A 245 13.26 -58.67 -0.33
CA ALA A 245 13.50 -58.01 0.96
C ALA A 245 12.91 -56.59 0.93
N THR A 246 13.04 -55.83 2.02
CA THR A 246 12.60 -54.42 2.01
C THR A 246 13.43 -53.59 1.02
N ALA A 247 12.89 -52.46 0.56
CA ALA A 247 13.57 -51.60 -0.41
C ALA A 247 14.96 -51.17 0.09
N GLY A 248 15.06 -50.69 1.34
CA GLY A 248 16.33 -50.32 1.95
C GLY A 248 17.35 -51.46 1.97
N GLU A 249 16.96 -52.65 2.46
CA GLU A 249 17.84 -53.82 2.50
C GLU A 249 18.35 -54.23 1.11
N LEU A 250 17.51 -54.15 0.08
CA LEU A 250 17.91 -54.43 -1.30
C LEU A 250 18.88 -53.38 -1.85
N CYS A 251 18.61 -52.10 -1.61
CA CYS A 251 19.46 -51.01 -2.08
C CYS A 251 20.85 -51.07 -1.43
N TYR A 252 20.91 -51.30 -0.12
CA TYR A 252 22.17 -51.31 0.65
C TYR A 252 23.08 -52.50 0.36
N GLN A 253 22.61 -53.53 -0.36
CA GLN A 253 23.49 -54.61 -0.85
C GLN A 253 24.51 -54.13 -1.90
N CYS A 254 24.23 -52.99 -2.55
CA CYS A 254 25.09 -52.41 -3.57
C CYS A 254 25.44 -50.93 -3.30
N HIS A 255 24.58 -50.20 -2.61
CA HIS A 255 24.79 -48.79 -2.28
C HIS A 255 25.14 -48.64 -0.80
N GLU A 256 26.43 -48.56 -0.50
CA GLU A 256 26.91 -48.46 0.88
C GLU A 256 26.33 -47.25 1.62
N ALA A 257 25.64 -47.48 2.73
CA ALA A 257 24.97 -46.43 3.48
C ALA A 257 25.95 -45.37 4.02
N THR A 258 27.20 -45.75 4.30
CA THR A 258 28.27 -44.84 4.73
C THR A 258 28.62 -43.82 3.65
N ASP A 259 28.68 -44.26 2.40
CA ASP A 259 29.04 -43.42 1.26
C ASP A 259 27.90 -42.45 0.97
N LEU A 260 26.66 -42.93 1.02
CA LEU A 260 25.46 -42.10 0.82
C LEU A 260 25.27 -41.03 1.89
N LYS A 261 25.72 -41.28 3.12
CA LYS A 261 25.72 -40.28 4.21
C LYS A 261 26.80 -39.21 4.03
N ALA A 262 27.87 -39.49 3.26
CA ALA A 262 29.00 -38.59 3.05
C ALA A 262 29.55 -37.98 4.37
N GLY A 263 29.63 -38.81 5.41
CA GLY A 263 30.08 -38.42 6.75
C GLY A 263 29.02 -37.80 7.66
N GLY A 264 27.83 -37.44 7.16
CA GLY A 264 26.75 -36.83 7.95
C GLY A 264 26.21 -37.74 9.06
N SER A 265 26.07 -37.17 10.26
CA SER A 265 25.54 -37.85 11.44
C SER A 265 24.03 -37.69 11.60
N ILE A 266 23.46 -36.57 11.12
CA ILE A 266 22.03 -36.28 11.14
C ILE A 266 21.43 -36.79 9.84
N THR A 267 20.65 -37.85 9.91
CA THR A 267 20.05 -38.49 8.74
C THR A 267 18.67 -37.92 8.44
N HIS A 268 18.37 -37.77 7.16
CA HIS A 268 17.05 -37.46 6.68
C HIS A 268 16.12 -38.66 6.93
N ARG A 269 14.88 -38.41 7.38
CA ARG A 269 13.97 -39.48 7.80
C ARG A 269 13.71 -40.54 6.71
N PRO A 270 13.39 -40.21 5.44
CA PRO A 270 13.20 -41.22 4.40
C PRO A 270 14.42 -42.11 4.17
N PHE A 271 15.62 -41.56 4.36
CA PHE A 271 16.87 -42.32 4.29
C PHE A 271 17.02 -43.27 5.50
N THR A 272 16.71 -42.78 6.70
CA THR A 272 16.76 -43.58 7.94
C THR A 272 15.79 -44.75 7.90
N ASP A 273 14.59 -44.50 7.37
CA ASP A 273 13.51 -45.49 7.27
C ASP A 273 13.71 -46.46 6.09
N GLY A 274 14.82 -46.37 5.34
CA GLY A 274 15.08 -47.20 4.16
C GLY A 274 14.06 -47.00 3.02
N SER A 275 13.34 -45.88 3.03
CA SER A 275 12.24 -45.56 2.12
C SER A 275 12.75 -44.90 0.83
N CYS A 276 13.79 -45.46 0.20
CA CYS A 276 14.44 -44.89 -0.98
C CYS A 276 13.45 -44.59 -2.12
N GLY A 277 12.39 -45.40 -2.22
CA GLY A 277 11.31 -45.27 -3.21
C GLY A 277 10.47 -43.99 -3.11
N SER A 278 10.54 -43.25 -2.00
CA SER A 278 9.84 -41.96 -1.87
C SER A 278 10.46 -40.86 -2.74
N CYS A 279 11.76 -40.99 -3.03
CA CYS A 279 12.51 -40.01 -3.81
C CYS A 279 13.11 -40.60 -5.09
N HIS A 280 13.37 -41.90 -5.12
CA HIS A 280 13.90 -42.60 -6.28
C HIS A 280 12.85 -43.53 -6.91
N ARG A 281 12.85 -43.62 -8.23
CA ARG A 281 12.10 -44.59 -9.03
C ARG A 281 13.09 -45.67 -9.47
N PRO A 282 13.20 -46.78 -8.72
CA PRO A 282 14.32 -47.73 -8.82
C PRO A 282 14.42 -48.48 -10.15
N HIS A 283 13.44 -48.36 -11.05
CA HIS A 283 13.47 -48.97 -12.37
C HIS A 283 13.88 -47.96 -13.45
N ALA A 284 13.14 -46.87 -13.58
CA ALA A 284 13.44 -45.81 -14.54
C ALA A 284 12.79 -44.47 -14.15
N SER A 285 13.37 -43.37 -14.65
CA SER A 285 12.85 -42.01 -14.50
C SER A 285 13.26 -41.11 -15.66
N GLU A 286 12.53 -40.01 -15.88
CA GLU A 286 13.01 -38.91 -16.74
C GLU A 286 14.11 -38.10 -16.08
N ASN A 287 14.23 -38.17 -14.75
CA ASN A 287 15.18 -37.38 -13.99
C ASN A 287 16.46 -38.18 -13.72
N LEU A 288 17.60 -37.49 -13.73
CA LEU A 288 18.89 -38.07 -13.40
C LEU A 288 18.87 -38.73 -12.00
N ASN A 289 19.77 -39.70 -11.80
CA ASN A 289 19.86 -40.48 -10.55
C ASN A 289 18.55 -41.14 -10.14
N LEU A 290 17.70 -41.48 -11.13
CA LEU A 290 16.42 -42.13 -10.92
C LEU A 290 15.45 -41.33 -10.03
N LEU A 291 15.54 -40.00 -9.96
CA LEU A 291 14.68 -39.23 -9.04
C LEU A 291 13.22 -39.20 -9.48
N SER A 292 12.26 -39.19 -8.56
CA SER A 292 10.82 -39.17 -8.86
C SER A 292 10.35 -37.83 -9.43
N ALA A 293 11.05 -36.75 -9.13
CA ALA A 293 10.86 -35.42 -9.70
C ALA A 293 12.20 -34.68 -9.82
N ALA A 294 12.24 -33.65 -10.67
CA ALA A 294 13.41 -32.80 -10.86
C ALA A 294 13.46 -31.66 -9.82
N GLY A 295 14.68 -31.30 -9.40
CA GLY A 295 14.95 -30.12 -8.57
C GLY A 295 14.12 -30.05 -7.29
N ASN A 296 13.67 -28.84 -6.95
CA ASN A 296 12.91 -28.59 -5.71
C ASN A 296 11.56 -29.32 -5.67
N SER A 297 10.97 -29.64 -6.81
CA SER A 297 9.70 -30.38 -6.90
C SER A 297 9.78 -31.76 -6.22
N LEU A 298 10.98 -32.35 -6.14
CA LEU A 298 11.20 -33.57 -5.37
C LEU A 298 10.95 -33.34 -3.87
N CYS A 299 11.46 -32.23 -3.34
CA CYS A 299 11.35 -31.90 -1.93
C CYS A 299 9.92 -31.49 -1.57
N TYR A 300 9.24 -30.75 -2.45
CA TYR A 300 7.87 -30.25 -2.23
C TYR A 300 6.80 -31.33 -2.15
N GLN A 301 7.07 -32.55 -2.63
CA GLN A 301 6.15 -33.68 -2.44
C GLN A 301 5.86 -33.96 -0.96
N CYS A 302 6.82 -33.66 -0.08
CA CYS A 302 6.65 -33.76 1.38
C CYS A 302 6.72 -32.39 2.07
N HIS A 303 7.51 -31.46 1.56
CA HIS A 303 7.71 -30.10 2.11
C HIS A 303 6.89 -29.05 1.33
N GLY A 304 5.62 -29.33 1.04
CA GLY A 304 4.78 -28.51 0.16
C GLY A 304 4.61 -27.06 0.62
N GLN A 305 4.70 -26.78 1.92
CA GLN A 305 4.67 -25.42 2.46
C GLN A 305 5.83 -24.54 1.95
N MET A 306 6.93 -25.15 1.50
CA MET A 306 8.10 -24.44 0.97
C MET A 306 7.92 -24.01 -0.49
N GLN A 307 6.86 -24.47 -1.17
CA GLN A 307 6.52 -24.06 -2.52
C GLN A 307 5.72 -22.74 -2.55
N ALA A 308 5.37 -22.16 -1.39
CA ALA A 308 4.55 -20.97 -1.33
C ALA A 308 5.20 -19.78 -2.05
N GLU A 309 4.45 -19.10 -2.90
CA GLU A 309 4.89 -17.85 -3.52
C GLU A 309 4.97 -16.75 -2.46
N VAL A 310 6.11 -16.07 -2.41
CA VAL A 310 6.37 -14.96 -1.49
C VAL A 310 6.83 -13.73 -2.26
N LYS A 311 6.57 -12.54 -1.72
CA LYS A 311 6.91 -11.27 -2.37
C LYS A 311 8.42 -11.08 -2.56
N TYR A 312 9.22 -11.57 -1.62
CA TYR A 312 10.69 -11.51 -1.66
C TYR A 312 11.24 -12.94 -1.58
N PRO A 313 11.28 -13.67 -2.72
CA PRO A 313 11.85 -15.01 -2.76
C PRO A 313 13.36 -14.96 -2.58
N HIS A 314 13.92 -16.01 -1.98
CA HIS A 314 15.37 -16.14 -1.89
C HIS A 314 15.93 -16.70 -3.20
N LYS A 315 16.74 -15.92 -3.90
CA LYS A 315 17.25 -16.27 -5.24
C LYS A 315 17.92 -17.66 -5.30
N ALA A 316 18.62 -18.08 -4.25
CA ALA A 316 19.30 -19.38 -4.24
C ALA A 316 18.34 -20.58 -4.33
N ILE A 317 17.05 -20.39 -4.02
CA ILE A 317 16.01 -21.42 -4.17
C ILE A 317 15.56 -21.55 -5.62
N ASP A 318 15.51 -20.44 -6.36
CA ASP A 318 15.08 -20.40 -7.75
C ASP A 318 16.22 -20.77 -8.73
N GLU A 319 17.45 -20.90 -8.23
CA GLU A 319 18.61 -21.35 -8.99
C GLU A 319 18.63 -22.89 -9.14
N GLU A 320 19.44 -23.40 -10.08
CA GLU A 320 19.47 -24.82 -10.49
C GLU A 320 19.65 -25.81 -9.33
N LYS A 321 20.50 -25.46 -8.35
CA LYS A 321 20.72 -26.29 -7.15
C LYS A 321 19.61 -26.18 -6.12
N GLY A 322 18.86 -25.07 -6.13
CA GLY A 322 17.71 -24.82 -5.28
C GLY A 322 17.94 -25.17 -3.81
N CYS A 323 17.11 -26.06 -3.25
CA CYS A 323 17.23 -26.53 -1.86
C CYS A 323 18.63 -27.11 -1.53
N LEU A 324 19.28 -27.77 -2.50
CA LEU A 324 20.58 -28.42 -2.31
C LEU A 324 21.75 -27.43 -2.31
N SER A 325 21.50 -26.14 -2.55
CA SER A 325 22.47 -25.06 -2.32
C SER A 325 22.82 -24.95 -0.84
N CYS A 326 21.86 -25.24 0.04
CA CYS A 326 22.03 -25.14 1.49
C CYS A 326 21.83 -26.47 2.22
N HIS A 327 20.99 -27.37 1.70
CA HIS A 327 20.65 -28.65 2.35
C HIS A 327 21.37 -29.86 1.72
N ARG A 328 21.47 -30.93 2.50
CA ARG A 328 21.88 -32.27 2.04
C ARG A 328 20.68 -33.23 2.08
N ASN A 329 20.60 -34.11 1.10
CA ASN A 329 19.43 -34.94 0.82
C ASN A 329 19.34 -36.24 1.65
N HIS A 330 20.47 -36.82 2.05
CA HIS A 330 20.50 -38.07 2.84
C HIS A 330 20.91 -37.86 4.28
N ALA A 331 22.01 -37.12 4.50
CA ALA A 331 22.49 -36.79 5.82
C ALA A 331 23.35 -35.52 5.79
N ALA A 332 23.47 -34.86 6.93
CA ALA A 332 24.35 -33.71 7.12
C ALA A 332 25.00 -33.73 8.51
N GLN A 333 25.92 -32.79 8.75
CA GLN A 333 26.54 -32.60 10.07
C GLN A 333 25.78 -31.61 10.95
N HIS A 334 24.88 -30.82 10.37
CA HIS A 334 24.20 -29.73 11.05
C HIS A 334 22.69 -29.91 10.99
N ASP A 335 22.01 -29.40 12.01
CA ASP A 335 20.55 -29.44 12.13
C ASP A 335 19.86 -28.85 10.89
N GLY A 336 18.66 -29.37 10.60
CA GLY A 336 17.95 -29.01 9.37
C GLY A 336 18.63 -29.49 8.09
N LEU A 337 19.53 -30.48 8.19
CA LEU A 337 20.31 -31.03 7.08
C LEU A 337 21.17 -29.99 6.36
N LEU A 338 21.66 -28.97 7.07
CA LEU A 338 22.47 -27.92 6.46
C LEU A 338 23.86 -28.42 6.06
N ALA A 339 24.33 -27.96 4.90
CA ALA A 339 25.64 -28.30 4.34
C ALA A 339 26.82 -27.80 5.19
N ASN A 340 26.58 -26.78 6.02
CA ASN A 340 27.52 -26.22 7.00
C ASN A 340 26.71 -25.55 8.14
N ASN A 341 27.37 -24.98 9.15
CA ASN A 341 26.70 -24.16 10.14
C ASN A 341 26.04 -22.93 9.48
N GLU A 342 25.01 -22.38 10.12
CA GLU A 342 24.16 -21.31 9.58
C GLU A 342 24.96 -20.12 9.04
N GLN A 343 25.89 -19.61 9.85
CA GLN A 343 26.74 -18.48 9.48
C GLN A 343 27.57 -18.78 8.22
N ALA A 344 28.20 -19.94 8.16
CA ALA A 344 29.03 -20.35 7.03
C ALA A 344 28.21 -20.54 5.74
N VAL A 345 26.99 -21.10 5.84
CA VAL A 345 26.08 -21.24 4.69
C VAL A 345 25.71 -19.87 4.13
N CYS A 346 25.33 -18.92 4.99
CA CYS A 346 24.95 -17.58 4.56
C CYS A 346 26.13 -16.81 3.97
N PHE A 347 27.29 -16.78 4.64
CA PHE A 347 28.44 -16.00 4.20
C PHE A 347 29.18 -16.58 2.99
N ALA A 348 28.91 -17.82 2.59
CA ALA A 348 29.37 -18.35 1.30
C ALA A 348 28.87 -17.50 0.11
N CYS A 349 27.73 -16.81 0.27
CA CYS A 349 27.19 -15.89 -0.75
C CYS A 349 27.08 -14.44 -0.25
N HIS A 350 26.88 -14.21 1.04
CA HIS A 350 26.69 -12.88 1.65
C HIS A 350 27.95 -12.33 2.32
N GLU A 351 29.13 -12.50 1.70
CA GLU A 351 30.42 -12.09 2.27
C GLU A 351 30.45 -10.60 2.65
N GLY A 352 29.89 -9.72 1.81
CA GLY A 352 29.87 -8.27 2.09
C GLY A 352 29.15 -7.90 3.40
N THR A 353 28.15 -8.70 3.80
CA THR A 353 27.41 -8.48 5.05
C THR A 353 28.26 -8.84 6.27
N ARG A 354 29.24 -9.74 6.14
CA ARG A 354 30.12 -10.17 7.24
C ARG A 354 30.85 -9.01 7.90
N SER A 355 31.21 -7.99 7.13
CA SER A 355 31.90 -6.79 7.61
C SER A 355 31.16 -6.08 8.75
N ALA A 356 29.82 -6.21 8.84
CA ALA A 356 29.02 -5.62 9.91
C ALA A 356 29.33 -6.17 11.32
N SER A 357 29.95 -7.36 11.40
CA SER A 357 30.35 -8.00 12.66
C SER A 357 31.61 -7.40 13.26
N GLN A 358 32.30 -6.55 12.49
CA GLN A 358 33.55 -5.89 12.87
C GLN A 358 33.39 -4.38 13.07
N ILE A 359 32.14 -3.89 13.07
CA ILE A 359 31.82 -2.48 13.28
C ILE A 359 31.80 -2.18 14.79
N THR A 360 32.20 -0.96 15.18
CA THR A 360 32.32 -0.49 16.57
C THR A 360 31.15 -0.87 17.49
N VAL A 361 29.91 -0.76 17.01
CA VAL A 361 28.71 -1.21 17.74
C VAL A 361 28.02 -2.29 16.91
N SER A 362 28.29 -3.55 17.24
CA SER A 362 27.65 -4.72 16.62
C SER A 362 26.44 -5.19 17.41
N HIS A 363 25.46 -5.77 16.72
CA HIS A 363 24.28 -6.36 17.34
C HIS A 363 24.53 -7.86 17.63
N GLN A 364 24.36 -8.29 18.89
CA GLN A 364 24.81 -9.61 19.35
C GLN A 364 24.25 -10.80 18.54
N PRO A 365 22.93 -10.89 18.22
CA PRO A 365 22.40 -12.00 17.42
C PRO A 365 23.07 -12.16 16.05
N PHE A 366 23.55 -11.04 15.47
CA PHE A 366 24.30 -11.06 14.22
C PHE A 366 25.73 -11.58 14.42
N VAL A 367 26.40 -11.16 15.49
CA VAL A 367 27.75 -11.65 15.86
C VAL A 367 27.73 -13.15 16.12
N ASP A 368 26.68 -13.64 16.78
CA ASP A 368 26.48 -15.05 17.09
C ASP A 368 26.14 -15.90 15.85
N GLY A 369 25.91 -15.26 14.69
CA GLY A 369 25.60 -15.96 13.44
C GLY A 369 24.20 -16.56 13.37
N THR A 370 23.29 -16.11 14.23
CA THR A 370 21.90 -16.59 14.30
C THR A 370 21.00 -15.85 13.31
N CYS A 371 21.37 -15.87 12.03
CA CYS A 371 20.71 -15.13 10.94
C CYS A 371 19.19 -15.36 10.90
N GLY A 372 18.80 -16.61 11.09
CA GLY A 372 17.46 -17.15 11.06
C GLY A 372 16.63 -16.76 12.28
N SER A 373 17.18 -16.10 13.30
CA SER A 373 16.36 -15.49 14.35
C SER A 373 15.47 -14.39 13.77
N CYS A 374 16.00 -13.62 12.81
CA CYS A 374 15.34 -12.49 12.18
C CYS A 374 14.95 -12.76 10.72
N HIS A 375 15.79 -13.46 9.96
CA HIS A 375 15.59 -13.71 8.53
C HIS A 375 14.92 -15.05 8.23
N ASN A 376 14.20 -15.11 7.13
CA ASN A 376 13.73 -16.35 6.54
C ASN A 376 14.59 -16.68 5.30
N PRO A 377 15.52 -17.66 5.39
CA PRO A 377 16.38 -18.02 4.27
C PRO A 377 15.62 -18.67 3.11
N HIS A 378 14.35 -19.03 3.32
CA HIS A 378 13.48 -19.56 2.26
C HIS A 378 12.71 -18.46 1.48
N GLY A 379 12.85 -17.20 1.88
CA GLY A 379 12.08 -16.07 1.35
C GLY A 379 10.94 -15.66 2.28
N SER A 380 10.42 -14.44 2.08
CA SER A 380 9.34 -13.90 2.92
C SER A 380 8.51 -12.84 2.19
N ASN A 381 7.42 -12.40 2.81
CA ASN A 381 6.63 -11.27 2.33
C ASN A 381 7.15 -9.90 2.79
N PHE A 382 8.24 -9.86 3.56
CA PHE A 382 8.80 -8.66 4.15
C PHE A 382 10.16 -8.31 3.53
N ASN A 383 10.43 -7.01 3.41
CA ASN A 383 11.66 -6.50 2.79
C ASN A 383 12.90 -6.99 3.57
N GLY A 384 13.97 -7.34 2.84
CA GLY A 384 15.17 -7.92 3.44
C GLY A 384 14.98 -9.36 3.93
N MET A 385 13.90 -10.03 3.51
CA MET A 385 13.58 -11.41 3.90
C MET A 385 13.50 -11.63 5.42
N VAL A 386 12.97 -10.66 6.16
CA VAL A 386 12.71 -10.84 7.59
C VAL A 386 11.48 -11.73 7.81
N LYS A 387 11.44 -12.44 8.93
CA LYS A 387 10.40 -13.46 9.23
C LYS A 387 9.00 -12.89 9.39
N ASP A 388 8.91 -11.63 9.79
CA ASP A 388 7.65 -10.94 10.11
C ASP A 388 7.82 -9.42 9.92
N ARG A 389 6.81 -8.62 10.25
CA ARG A 389 6.97 -7.17 10.41
C ARG A 389 8.12 -6.89 11.37
N LEU A 390 8.97 -5.94 11.01
CA LEU A 390 10.29 -5.79 11.64
C LEU A 390 10.19 -5.47 13.15
N ASP A 391 9.18 -4.71 13.58
CA ASP A 391 8.88 -4.50 14.99
C ASP A 391 8.52 -5.80 15.72
N ALA A 392 7.67 -6.66 15.16
CA ALA A 392 7.34 -7.96 15.72
C ALA A 392 8.55 -8.90 15.77
N VAL A 393 9.50 -8.78 14.84
CA VAL A 393 10.79 -9.48 14.91
C VAL A 393 11.63 -8.94 16.06
N CYS A 394 11.75 -7.62 16.20
CA CYS A 394 12.54 -6.97 17.23
C CYS A 394 11.98 -7.19 18.65
N TYR A 395 10.67 -7.04 18.85
CA TYR A 395 10.01 -7.12 20.15
C TYR A 395 10.00 -8.53 20.74
N ARG A 396 10.29 -9.58 19.96
CA ARG A 396 10.54 -10.92 20.50
C ARG A 396 11.68 -10.95 21.53
N CYS A 397 12.65 -10.06 21.38
CA CYS A 397 13.76 -9.89 22.33
C CYS A 397 13.71 -8.54 23.06
N HIS A 398 13.21 -7.49 22.41
CA HIS A 398 13.10 -6.13 22.96
C HIS A 398 11.69 -5.83 23.48
N VAL A 399 11.18 -6.67 24.37
CA VAL A 399 9.80 -6.59 24.88
C VAL A 399 9.49 -5.27 25.60
N ASP A 400 10.45 -4.72 26.33
CA ASP A 400 10.26 -3.47 27.07
C ASP A 400 10.00 -2.29 26.11
N THR A 401 10.63 -2.33 24.94
CA THR A 401 10.49 -1.31 23.90
C THR A 401 9.09 -1.27 23.30
N GLU A 402 8.40 -2.41 23.21
CA GLU A 402 7.01 -2.47 22.73
C GLU A 402 6.07 -1.65 23.62
N ILE A 403 6.26 -1.76 24.94
CA ILE A 403 5.49 -1.00 25.93
C ILE A 403 5.84 0.48 25.84
N GLU A 404 7.13 0.81 25.75
CA GLU A 404 7.59 2.20 25.64
C GLU A 404 7.07 2.90 24.39
N PHE A 405 6.88 2.18 23.28
CA PHE A 405 6.47 2.77 22.00
C PHE A 405 4.95 2.79 21.79
N THR A 406 4.19 2.20 22.72
CA THR A 406 2.72 2.23 22.74
C THR A 406 2.21 3.41 23.59
N LYS A 407 2.58 4.64 23.20
CA LYS A 407 2.08 5.88 23.83
C LYS A 407 0.99 6.55 22.99
N THR A 408 0.33 7.57 23.53
CA THR A 408 -0.78 8.26 22.84
C THR A 408 -0.39 8.86 21.49
N ASN A 409 0.84 9.38 21.40
CA ASN A 409 1.41 9.89 20.16
C ASN A 409 2.65 9.04 19.88
N THR A 410 2.67 8.34 18.76
CA THR A 410 3.81 7.52 18.34
C THR A 410 4.23 7.96 16.94
N HIS A 411 5.53 8.05 16.73
CA HIS A 411 6.12 8.48 15.48
C HIS A 411 5.80 7.48 14.37
N GLN A 412 5.40 7.97 13.18
CA GLN A 412 4.85 7.12 12.12
C GLN A 412 5.78 5.96 11.70
N PRO A 413 7.10 6.15 11.52
CA PRO A 413 8.02 5.04 11.26
C PRO A 413 8.00 3.93 12.34
N VAL A 414 7.73 4.25 13.60
CA VAL A 414 7.60 3.26 14.67
C VAL A 414 6.27 2.51 14.57
N VAL A 415 5.18 3.22 14.29
CA VAL A 415 3.85 2.62 14.03
C VAL A 415 3.88 1.67 12.84
N ASP A 416 4.61 2.03 11.80
CA ASP A 416 4.78 1.24 10.58
C ASP A 416 5.79 0.08 10.76
N GLY A 417 6.44 -0.02 11.93
CA GLY A 417 7.45 -1.02 12.23
C GLY A 417 8.75 -0.84 11.44
N LEU A 418 9.05 0.36 10.94
CA LEU A 418 10.22 0.68 10.12
C LEU A 418 11.43 1.07 10.99
N CYS A 419 11.81 0.22 11.94
CA CYS A 419 12.94 0.47 12.85
C CYS A 419 14.24 0.74 12.07
N ASN A 420 14.43 0.06 10.93
CA ASN A 420 15.59 0.23 10.06
C ASN A 420 15.59 1.54 9.25
N ALA A 421 14.58 2.41 9.38
CA ALA A 421 14.61 3.75 8.81
C ALA A 421 15.72 4.58 9.47
N CYS A 422 15.86 4.47 10.79
CA CYS A 422 16.85 5.20 11.59
C CYS A 422 17.98 4.30 12.11
N HIS A 423 17.72 3.00 12.32
CA HIS A 423 18.68 2.05 12.88
C HIS A 423 19.31 1.12 11.82
N ARG A 424 20.49 0.57 12.12
CA ARG A 424 21.18 -0.48 11.35
C ARG A 424 21.29 -1.75 12.18
N SER A 425 20.37 -2.69 11.96
CA SER A 425 20.14 -3.85 12.82
C SER A 425 21.28 -4.87 12.93
N HIS A 426 22.26 -4.86 12.00
CA HIS A 426 23.45 -5.73 12.09
C HIS A 426 24.60 -5.08 12.86
N GLY A 427 24.70 -3.75 12.81
CA GLY A 427 25.80 -2.99 13.39
C GLY A 427 25.88 -1.56 12.84
N ALA A 428 26.34 -0.62 13.66
CA ALA A 428 26.57 0.76 13.29
C ALA A 428 27.82 1.34 13.97
N GLN A 429 28.36 2.43 13.41
CA GLN A 429 29.47 3.15 14.03
C GLN A 429 29.05 3.92 15.30
N ARG A 430 27.75 4.11 15.50
CA ARG A 430 27.17 4.97 16.53
C ARG A 430 26.40 4.14 17.55
N ALA A 431 26.28 4.67 18.76
CA ALA A 431 25.48 4.07 19.83
C ALA A 431 24.02 3.86 19.37
N ASN A 432 23.34 2.89 19.98
CA ASN A 432 21.95 2.52 19.67
C ASN A 432 21.72 2.17 18.19
N LEU A 433 22.78 1.73 17.49
CA LEU A 433 22.73 1.30 16.09
C LEU A 433 22.23 2.39 15.12
N LEU A 434 22.38 3.67 15.43
CA LEU A 434 21.86 4.73 14.56
C LEU A 434 22.65 4.87 13.25
N LYS A 435 21.94 5.20 12.16
CA LYS A 435 22.55 5.52 10.84
C LYS A 435 23.37 6.80 10.87
N PHE A 436 22.91 7.79 11.64
CA PHE A 436 23.54 9.10 11.85
C PHE A 436 23.59 9.41 13.36
N GLU A 437 24.33 10.44 13.77
CA GLU A 437 24.31 10.86 15.18
C GLU A 437 22.92 11.35 15.59
N ALA A 438 22.49 11.11 16.83
CA ALA A 438 21.15 11.50 17.30
C ALA A 438 20.87 13.01 17.20
N LYS A 439 21.93 13.82 17.22
CA LYS A 439 21.88 15.29 17.08
C LYS A 439 22.08 15.78 15.65
N ASP A 440 22.35 14.88 14.70
CA ASP A 440 22.60 15.23 13.32
C ASP A 440 21.26 15.42 12.58
N PRO A 441 21.01 16.61 12.00
CA PRO A 441 19.86 16.86 11.14
C PRO A 441 19.63 15.79 10.06
N ALA A 442 20.71 15.16 9.56
CA ALA A 442 20.65 14.14 8.53
C ALA A 442 19.79 12.92 8.93
N LEU A 443 19.65 12.64 10.22
CA LEU A 443 18.79 11.54 10.69
C LEU A 443 17.30 11.78 10.38
N CYS A 444 16.89 13.05 10.36
CA CYS A 444 15.50 13.47 10.25
C CYS A 444 15.18 14.04 8.86
N SER A 445 16.17 14.62 8.18
CA SER A 445 15.98 15.42 6.97
C SER A 445 15.43 14.63 5.79
N ASP A 446 15.69 13.33 5.72
CA ASP A 446 15.20 12.47 4.63
C ASP A 446 13.66 12.42 4.58
N CYS A 447 12.99 12.66 5.71
CA CYS A 447 11.53 12.68 5.78
C CYS A 447 10.96 14.05 6.16
N HIS A 448 11.68 14.87 6.94
CA HIS A 448 11.23 16.17 7.41
C HIS A 448 11.81 17.36 6.61
N GLN A 449 12.26 17.13 5.39
CA GLN A 449 12.95 18.13 4.57
C GLN A 449 12.18 19.47 4.47
N GLU A 450 10.88 19.41 4.16
CA GLU A 450 10.04 20.62 4.03
C GLU A 450 9.90 21.39 5.35
N LEU A 451 9.80 20.67 6.47
CA LEU A 451 9.78 21.29 7.79
C LEU A 451 11.10 22.03 8.05
N MET A 452 12.23 21.43 7.69
CA MET A 452 13.58 21.95 7.98
C MET A 452 14.02 23.10 7.06
N GLN A 453 13.31 23.38 5.97
CA GLN A 453 13.59 24.52 5.09
C GLN A 453 13.19 25.84 5.77
N ILE A 454 14.13 26.72 6.07
CA ILE A 454 13.84 28.04 6.63
C ILE A 454 13.64 29.03 5.46
N PRO A 455 12.51 29.74 5.36
CA PRO A 455 12.29 30.75 4.32
C PRO A 455 13.32 31.89 4.41
N ASP A 456 13.73 32.45 3.26
CA ASP A 456 14.78 33.49 3.19
C ASP A 456 14.44 34.75 4.00
N ALA A 457 13.15 35.09 4.13
CA ALA A 457 12.65 36.22 4.91
C ALA A 457 12.09 35.83 6.30
N GLY A 458 12.11 34.54 6.64
CA GLY A 458 11.56 34.02 7.89
C GLY A 458 12.57 34.02 9.04
N VAL A 459 12.07 33.90 10.27
CA VAL A 459 12.87 33.68 11.47
C VAL A 459 12.69 32.25 11.97
N ALA A 460 13.77 31.62 12.40
CA ALA A 460 13.76 30.28 12.99
C ALA A 460 14.19 30.33 14.45
N HIS A 461 13.62 29.46 15.26
CA HIS A 461 14.04 29.27 16.64
C HIS A 461 15.48 28.71 16.67
N PRO A 462 16.43 29.27 17.45
CA PRO A 462 17.83 28.83 17.43
C PRO A 462 18.04 27.33 17.70
N ALA A 463 17.23 26.74 18.58
CA ALA A 463 17.26 25.29 18.84
C ALA A 463 16.79 24.46 17.62
N PHE A 464 15.83 24.98 16.85
CA PHE A 464 15.35 24.35 15.62
C PHE A 464 16.39 24.49 14.50
N GLN A 465 16.95 25.68 14.31
CA GLN A 465 17.99 25.95 13.31
C GLN A 465 19.26 25.09 13.54
N SER A 466 19.57 24.77 14.79
CA SER A 466 20.71 23.90 15.15
C SER A 466 20.37 22.41 15.18
N GLY A 467 19.18 21.99 14.76
CA GLY A 467 18.80 20.58 14.64
C GLY A 467 18.59 19.86 15.97
N GLN A 468 18.37 20.57 17.07
CA GLN A 468 18.24 19.99 18.41
C GLN A 468 16.82 19.46 18.68
N CYS A 469 16.26 18.72 17.73
CA CYS A 469 14.86 18.27 17.75
C CYS A 469 14.55 17.44 19.00
N TYR A 470 15.47 16.53 19.38
CA TYR A 470 15.31 15.60 20.51
C TYR A 470 15.25 16.28 21.89
N ARG A 471 15.64 17.56 21.98
CA ARG A 471 15.48 18.32 23.25
C ARG A 471 14.03 18.61 23.57
N CYS A 472 13.22 18.76 22.53
CA CYS A 472 11.80 19.06 22.65
C CYS A 472 10.94 17.85 22.34
N HIS A 473 11.36 17.00 21.41
CA HIS A 473 10.58 15.87 20.91
C HIS A 473 11.18 14.52 21.28
N ASP A 474 10.33 13.57 21.64
CA ASP A 474 10.67 12.15 21.65
C ASP A 474 10.56 11.62 20.21
N ALA A 475 11.65 11.04 19.69
CA ALA A 475 11.71 10.55 18.30
C ALA A 475 10.90 9.26 18.08
N HIS A 476 10.45 8.60 19.16
CA HIS A 476 9.70 7.36 19.08
C HIS A 476 8.25 7.55 19.53
N SER A 477 8.02 8.03 20.76
CA SER A 477 6.68 8.07 21.34
C SER A 477 6.55 9.03 22.53
N SER A 478 5.42 9.73 22.65
CA SER A 478 5.07 10.54 23.82
C SER A 478 3.58 10.53 24.14
N ASN A 479 3.24 10.63 25.43
CA ASN A 479 1.86 10.88 25.87
C ASN A 479 1.45 12.36 25.76
N ILE A 480 2.33 13.21 25.22
CA ILE A 480 2.12 14.66 25.12
C ILE A 480 1.97 15.05 23.64
N PRO A 481 0.93 15.81 23.27
CA PRO A 481 0.70 16.24 21.90
C PRO A 481 1.92 16.89 21.26
N GLY A 482 2.15 16.62 19.97
CA GLY A 482 3.33 17.09 19.26
C GLY A 482 4.61 16.34 19.65
N MET A 483 4.49 15.13 20.19
CA MET A 483 5.63 14.27 20.56
C MET A 483 6.55 14.90 21.60
N LEU A 484 6.06 15.82 22.45
CA LEU A 484 6.94 16.56 23.35
C LEU A 484 7.49 15.66 24.46
N THR A 485 8.74 15.88 24.86
CA THR A 485 9.39 15.15 25.98
C THR A 485 8.77 15.47 27.33
N GLN A 486 8.17 16.66 27.48
CA GLN A 486 7.45 17.12 28.68
C GLN A 486 6.38 18.17 28.31
N LYS A 487 5.49 18.52 29.26
CA LYS A 487 4.41 19.49 28.98
C LYS A 487 5.01 20.83 28.54
N GLN A 488 4.40 21.48 27.54
CA GLN A 488 4.95 22.65 26.84
C GLN A 488 5.44 23.75 27.78
N GLY A 489 4.66 24.15 28.79
CA GLY A 489 5.07 25.17 29.76
C GLY A 489 6.38 24.82 30.48
N PHE A 490 6.56 23.58 30.94
CA PHE A 490 7.81 23.14 31.58
C PHE A 490 8.95 23.02 30.58
N LEU A 491 8.67 22.54 29.36
CA LEU A 491 9.66 22.42 28.30
C LEU A 491 10.27 23.78 27.94
N CYS A 492 9.42 24.76 27.64
CA CYS A 492 9.86 26.11 27.29
C CYS A 492 10.52 26.81 28.49
N ALA A 493 9.96 26.68 29.70
CA ALA A 493 10.54 27.27 30.90
C ALA A 493 11.92 26.72 31.26
N GLY A 494 12.26 25.49 30.84
CA GLY A 494 13.60 24.92 31.01
C GLY A 494 14.71 25.77 30.39
N CYS A 495 14.41 26.53 29.32
CA CYS A 495 15.35 27.41 28.65
C CYS A 495 15.02 28.90 28.80
N HIS A 496 13.73 29.26 28.87
CA HIS A 496 13.27 30.66 28.90
C HIS A 496 12.93 31.19 30.32
N GLY A 497 13.10 30.36 31.38
CA GLY A 497 12.35 30.47 32.64
C GLY A 497 12.86 31.37 33.77
N THR A 498 14.05 31.97 33.74
CA THR A 498 14.50 32.84 34.86
C THR A 498 13.71 34.15 34.94
N ASP A 499 13.34 34.71 33.80
CA ASP A 499 12.52 35.92 33.72
C ASP A 499 11.03 35.63 33.76
N LEU A 500 10.61 34.53 33.11
CA LEU A 500 9.21 34.22 32.89
C LEU A 500 8.48 33.86 34.20
N LYS A 501 9.13 33.16 35.13
CA LYS A 501 8.50 32.78 36.41
C LYS A 501 8.28 33.99 37.32
N LYS A 502 9.26 34.90 37.47
CA LYS A 502 9.11 36.16 38.21
C LYS A 502 8.05 37.06 37.60
N LYS A 503 8.12 37.26 36.27
CA LYS A 503 7.13 38.01 35.50
C LYS A 503 5.74 37.36 35.66
N ILE A 504 5.62 36.03 35.66
CA ILE A 504 4.35 35.28 35.78
C ILE A 504 3.81 35.16 37.23
N THR A 505 4.51 35.62 38.27
CA THR A 505 3.98 35.58 39.65
C THR A 505 3.73 36.94 40.28
N GLU A 506 4.31 38.03 39.76
CA GLU A 506 4.33 39.35 40.43
C GLU A 506 3.50 40.49 39.76
N VAL A 507 2.61 40.20 38.81
CA VAL A 507 1.76 41.21 38.12
C VAL A 507 0.27 40.87 38.17
N ALA A 508 -0.56 41.92 38.10
CA ALA A 508 -1.99 41.85 38.37
C ALA A 508 -2.82 41.12 37.30
N SER A 509 -2.42 41.18 36.02
CA SER A 509 -3.20 40.61 34.92
C SER A 509 -2.34 39.77 33.97
N ARG A 510 -2.88 38.63 33.53
CA ARG A 510 -2.18 37.61 32.72
C ARG A 510 -3.07 37.04 31.65
N HIS A 511 -2.48 36.75 30.49
CA HIS A 511 -3.21 36.09 29.44
C HIS A 511 -3.29 34.58 29.71
N LYS A 512 -4.49 34.00 29.59
CA LYS A 512 -4.76 32.59 29.94
C LYS A 512 -3.80 31.57 29.27
N PRO A 513 -3.44 31.70 27.97
CA PRO A 513 -2.49 30.80 27.33
C PRO A 513 -1.12 30.77 28.02
N VAL A 514 -0.67 31.90 28.57
CA VAL A 514 0.62 31.98 29.28
C VAL A 514 0.55 31.24 30.62
N THR A 515 -0.53 31.39 31.37
CA THR A 515 -0.73 30.69 32.65
C THR A 515 -0.91 29.18 32.49
N GLU A 516 -1.49 28.74 31.37
CA GLU A 516 -1.68 27.32 31.05
C GLU A 516 -0.43 26.70 30.37
N GLY A 517 0.61 27.49 30.10
CA GLY A 517 1.81 27.03 29.42
C GLY A 517 1.60 26.65 27.96
N GLN A 518 0.61 27.25 27.31
CA GLN A 518 0.22 27.05 25.91
C GLN A 518 0.91 28.08 25.00
N CYS A 519 2.24 28.12 25.04
CA CYS A 519 3.07 29.03 24.24
C CYS A 519 2.76 28.91 22.73
N SER A 520 2.47 27.70 22.24
CA SER A 520 2.19 27.48 20.82
C SER A 520 0.80 27.91 20.37
N ALA A 521 -0.04 28.44 21.26
CA ALA A 521 -1.29 29.07 20.87
C ALA A 521 -1.05 30.39 20.11
N CYS A 522 0.10 31.04 20.34
CA CYS A 522 0.45 32.29 19.71
C CYS A 522 1.80 32.25 18.98
N HIS A 523 2.72 31.37 19.40
CA HIS A 523 4.06 31.26 18.80
C HIS A 523 4.24 29.96 18.01
N ASN A 524 5.04 30.01 16.94
CA ASN A 524 5.57 28.82 16.29
C ASN A 524 6.94 28.47 16.91
N PRO A 525 7.10 27.34 17.61
CA PRO A 525 8.37 27.00 18.26
C PRO A 525 9.47 26.59 17.28
N HIS A 526 9.19 26.49 15.97
CA HIS A 526 10.13 26.09 14.93
C HIS A 526 10.57 27.28 14.08
N LYS A 527 9.65 27.83 13.29
CA LYS A 527 9.91 28.92 12.32
C LYS A 527 8.64 29.71 12.04
N SER A 528 8.78 30.98 11.69
CA SER A 528 7.68 31.82 11.22
C SER A 528 8.20 32.82 10.20
N ASP A 529 7.33 33.22 9.27
CA ASP A 529 7.59 34.35 8.38
C ASP A 529 7.50 35.69 9.13
N LEU A 530 7.03 35.67 10.38
CA LEU A 530 6.82 36.85 11.21
C LEU A 530 7.88 36.96 12.33
N PRO A 531 8.32 38.19 12.67
CA PRO A 531 9.23 38.42 13.79
C PRO A 531 8.73 37.81 15.09
N HIS A 532 9.65 37.45 15.98
CA HIS A 532 9.35 36.85 17.29
C HIS A 532 8.56 35.53 17.23
N LEU A 533 8.58 34.86 16.07
CA LEU A 533 7.97 33.56 15.86
C LEU A 533 6.46 33.54 16.14
N VAL A 534 5.72 34.61 15.86
CA VAL A 534 4.26 34.62 16.05
C VAL A 534 3.54 33.93 14.89
N LEU A 535 2.35 33.36 15.16
CA LEU A 535 1.55 32.62 14.17
C LEU A 535 0.80 33.53 13.18
N ALA A 536 0.51 34.76 13.56
CA ALA A 536 -0.19 35.75 12.74
C ALA A 536 0.24 37.18 13.16
N GLN A 537 0.02 38.16 12.28
CA GLN A 537 0.24 39.57 12.61
C GLN A 537 -0.89 40.10 13.49
N THR A 538 -0.62 41.17 14.25
CA THR A 538 -1.65 41.93 14.96
C THR A 538 -2.42 42.77 13.94
N PRO A 539 -3.76 42.81 13.98
CA PRO A 539 -4.64 42.36 15.07
C PRO A 539 -5.12 40.91 14.97
N ASP A 540 -4.93 40.23 13.83
CA ASP A 540 -5.52 38.92 13.56
C ASP A 540 -5.14 37.85 14.59
N LEU A 541 -3.90 37.87 15.08
CA LEU A 541 -3.45 36.96 16.16
C LEU A 541 -4.33 37.05 17.41
N CYS A 542 -4.70 38.26 17.81
CA CYS A 542 -5.52 38.49 19.00
C CYS A 542 -7.00 38.20 18.70
N LEU A 543 -7.48 38.65 17.53
CA LEU A 543 -8.87 38.50 17.11
C LEU A 543 -9.28 37.06 16.79
N ALA A 544 -8.31 36.13 16.67
CA ALA A 544 -8.57 34.70 16.63
C ALA A 544 -9.26 34.18 17.91
N CYS A 545 -9.01 34.79 19.07
CA CYS A 545 -9.65 34.43 20.34
C CYS A 545 -10.67 35.46 20.81
N HIS A 546 -10.52 36.74 20.43
CA HIS A 546 -11.44 37.82 20.77
C HIS A 546 -12.52 38.01 19.69
N ALA A 547 -13.34 36.97 19.47
CA ALA A 547 -14.32 36.90 18.39
C ALA A 547 -15.38 38.02 18.46
N ASP A 548 -15.84 38.38 19.65
CA ASP A 548 -16.84 39.45 19.84
C ASP A 548 -16.27 40.81 19.44
N LEU A 549 -15.00 41.07 19.78
CA LEU A 549 -14.31 42.30 19.37
C LEU A 549 -14.07 42.29 17.86
N LYS A 550 -13.70 41.15 17.28
CA LYS A 550 -13.55 40.99 15.83
C LYS A 550 -14.86 41.32 15.10
N ALA A 551 -15.98 40.78 15.59
CA ALA A 551 -17.30 41.04 15.02
C ALA A 551 -17.67 42.52 15.13
N ALA A 552 -17.43 43.15 16.29
CA ALA A 552 -17.69 44.57 16.49
C ALA A 552 -16.83 45.46 15.57
N LEU A 553 -15.54 45.15 15.40
CA LEU A 553 -14.64 45.90 14.51
C LEU A 553 -15.04 45.76 13.03
N LEU A 554 -15.43 44.56 12.60
CA LEU A 554 -15.89 44.31 11.23
C LEU A 554 -17.23 45.00 10.91
N GLN A 555 -18.15 45.03 11.86
CA GLN A 555 -19.43 45.75 11.72
C GLN A 555 -19.25 47.28 11.71
N ALA A 556 -18.17 47.79 12.30
CA ALA A 556 -17.89 49.21 12.43
C ALA A 556 -17.08 49.81 11.25
N SER A 557 -16.57 48.99 10.32
CA SER A 557 -15.86 49.47 9.13
C SER A 557 -16.82 49.71 7.96
N PRO A 558 -17.00 50.96 7.47
CA PRO A 558 -17.64 51.19 6.18
C PRO A 558 -16.74 50.69 5.05
N ALA A 559 -17.33 50.28 3.92
CA ALA A 559 -16.58 50.06 2.69
C ALA A 559 -16.07 51.41 2.16
N GLY A 560 -14.84 51.79 2.57
CA GLY A 560 -14.16 53.00 2.10
C GLY A 560 -13.90 54.04 3.18
N GLY A 561 -12.77 53.87 3.89
CA GLY A 561 -11.84 54.86 4.46
C GLY A 561 -12.18 56.33 4.79
N GLU A 562 -13.42 56.78 4.91
CA GLU A 562 -13.73 58.16 5.32
C GLU A 562 -14.13 58.23 6.80
N THR A 563 -13.45 59.10 7.55
CA THR A 563 -13.80 59.48 8.92
C THR A 563 -15.10 60.32 8.90
N PRO A 564 -16.16 59.93 9.63
CA PRO A 564 -17.38 60.71 9.66
C PRO A 564 -17.17 62.06 10.36
N ASP A 565 -17.66 63.14 9.75
CA ASP A 565 -17.68 64.48 10.34
C ASP A 565 -18.57 64.52 11.59
N ILE A 566 -17.95 64.78 12.74
CA ILE A 566 -18.57 64.77 14.07
C ILE A 566 -19.58 65.93 14.21
N GLN A 567 -19.42 67.02 13.44
CA GLN A 567 -20.31 68.19 13.51
C GLN A 567 -21.65 67.97 12.81
N ALA A 568 -21.74 67.00 11.89
CA ALA A 568 -22.99 66.70 11.17
C ALA A 568 -23.99 65.85 11.98
N ALA A 569 -23.55 65.25 13.10
CA ALA A 569 -24.36 64.36 13.93
C ALA A 569 -25.30 65.09 14.92
N GLU A 570 -25.12 66.38 15.16
CA GLU A 570 -25.92 67.16 16.13
C GLU A 570 -27.35 67.50 15.63
N ALA A 571 -27.71 67.15 14.39
CA ALA A 571 -28.94 67.64 13.74
C ALA A 571 -30.08 66.63 13.58
N LYS A 572 -29.99 65.38 14.09
CA LYS A 572 -31.05 64.36 13.93
C LYS A 572 -31.46 63.73 15.26
N GLY A 573 -32.76 63.79 15.54
CA GLY A 573 -33.40 63.33 16.79
C GLY A 573 -33.40 61.81 17.00
N PRO A 574 -33.94 61.32 18.13
CA PRO A 574 -33.58 60.03 18.73
C PRO A 574 -34.19 58.78 18.09
N GLU A 575 -35.03 58.92 17.06
CA GLU A 575 -35.83 57.82 16.54
C GLU A 575 -35.72 57.78 15.02
N GLU A 576 -34.70 57.11 14.49
CA GLU A 576 -34.77 56.24 13.30
C GLU A 576 -33.37 55.63 12.97
N THR A 577 -33.38 54.31 12.76
CA THR A 577 -32.30 53.31 12.56
C THR A 577 -31.14 53.72 11.63
N PHE A 578 -29.88 53.30 11.81
CA PHE A 578 -29.34 51.93 11.71
C PHE A 578 -27.97 51.78 12.41
N GLU A 579 -27.75 50.62 13.05
CA GLU A 579 -26.57 49.71 13.02
C GLU A 579 -25.11 50.21 12.87
N GLN A 580 -24.82 51.51 12.94
CA GLN A 580 -23.47 52.02 12.75
C GLN A 580 -22.69 52.00 14.07
N LEU A 581 -21.53 51.35 14.05
CA LEU A 581 -20.57 51.32 15.15
C LEU A 581 -19.38 52.23 14.81
N TYR A 582 -18.89 52.95 15.82
CA TYR A 582 -17.72 53.83 15.76
C TYR A 582 -16.53 53.15 16.42
N ILE A 583 -15.39 53.13 15.73
CA ILE A 583 -14.15 52.53 16.22
C ILE A 583 -13.30 53.60 16.89
N HIS A 584 -12.85 53.33 18.12
CA HIS A 584 -11.77 54.06 18.75
C HIS A 584 -10.43 53.50 18.24
N ALA A 585 -10.02 53.99 17.07
CA ALA A 585 -8.74 53.61 16.48
C ALA A 585 -8.01 54.86 15.96
N PRO A 586 -6.69 55.00 16.24
CA PRO A 586 -5.80 55.78 15.38
C PRO A 586 -5.90 55.28 13.94
N GLU A 587 -5.36 56.00 12.96
CA GLU A 587 -5.31 55.59 11.53
C GLU A 587 -4.78 54.15 11.29
N GLU A 588 -4.18 53.54 12.31
CA GLU A 588 -3.63 52.20 12.36
C GLU A 588 -4.54 51.22 13.12
N ILE A 589 -5.70 50.88 12.56
CA ILE A 589 -6.53 49.76 13.02
C ILE A 589 -5.66 48.49 13.00
N GLY A 590 -5.11 48.09 14.15
CA GLY A 590 -4.32 46.86 14.22
C GLY A 590 -3.17 46.80 15.21
N LYS A 591 -2.77 47.91 15.85
CA LYS A 591 -1.66 47.89 16.83
C LYS A 591 -2.15 47.77 18.28
N CYS A 592 -2.83 46.65 18.60
CA CYS A 592 -3.30 46.35 19.96
C CYS A 592 -2.18 46.46 21.01
N GLY A 593 -0.94 46.17 20.59
CA GLY A 593 0.28 46.23 21.42
C GLY A 593 0.66 47.61 21.95
N ILE A 594 0.03 48.70 21.47
CA ILE A 594 0.25 50.06 22.01
C ILE A 594 -0.36 50.17 23.41
N CYS A 595 -1.55 49.58 23.58
CA CYS A 595 -2.33 49.66 24.81
C CYS A 595 -2.24 48.38 25.63
N HIS A 596 -2.12 47.23 24.97
CA HIS A 596 -2.13 45.92 25.62
C HIS A 596 -0.77 45.23 25.57
N LEU A 597 -0.43 44.53 26.65
CA LEU A 597 0.72 43.64 26.71
C LEU A 597 0.26 42.19 26.51
N PRO A 598 0.74 41.49 25.45
CA PRO A 598 0.14 40.23 24.99
C PRO A 598 0.37 39.03 25.93
N HIS A 599 1.37 39.10 26.82
CA HIS A 599 1.64 38.03 27.79
C HIS A 599 1.10 38.36 29.18
N GLN A 600 1.35 39.58 29.65
CA GLN A 600 1.00 40.04 30.98
C GLN A 600 1.05 41.56 31.07
N GLY A 601 0.25 42.16 31.95
CA GLY A 601 0.26 43.60 32.20
C GLY A 601 0.20 43.93 33.70
N PRO A 602 0.75 45.09 34.10
CA PRO A 602 0.66 45.57 35.48
C PRO A 602 -0.78 45.91 35.88
N GLU A 603 -1.63 46.25 34.92
CA GLU A 603 -3.02 46.66 35.12
C GLU A 603 -4.03 45.60 34.68
N ALA A 604 -5.27 45.72 35.18
CA ALA A 604 -6.39 44.89 34.74
C ALA A 604 -6.60 44.95 33.22
N ALA A 605 -7.08 43.86 32.62
CA ALA A 605 -7.25 43.71 31.16
C ALA A 605 -5.95 43.86 30.35
N LEU A 606 -4.80 43.53 30.95
CA LEU A 606 -3.50 43.47 30.28
C LEU A 606 -3.03 44.81 29.70
N ILE A 607 -3.46 45.91 30.31
CA ILE A 607 -3.09 47.24 29.84
C ILE A 607 -1.64 47.55 30.27
N ALA A 608 -0.89 48.23 29.40
CA ALA A 608 0.54 48.49 29.57
C ALA A 608 0.88 49.40 30.75
N GLU A 609 -0.02 50.33 31.09
CA GLU A 609 0.14 51.32 32.17
C GLU A 609 -1.24 51.85 32.63
N PRO A 610 -1.33 52.66 33.69
CA PRO A 610 -2.58 53.26 34.14
C PRO A 610 -3.29 54.04 33.02
N ILE A 611 -4.62 54.11 33.09
CA ILE A 611 -5.46 54.57 31.97
C ILE A 611 -5.22 56.02 31.57
N GLN A 612 -4.95 56.93 32.52
CA GLN A 612 -4.74 58.34 32.24
C GLN A 612 -3.41 58.59 31.50
N PRO A 613 -2.25 58.11 31.98
CA PRO A 613 -1.02 58.14 31.18
C PRO A 613 -1.19 57.52 29.79
N LEU A 614 -1.86 56.36 29.71
CA LEU A 614 -2.04 55.65 28.44
C LEU A 614 -2.83 56.47 27.43
N CYS A 615 -3.97 57.01 27.84
CA CYS A 615 -4.82 57.80 26.96
C CYS A 615 -4.16 59.15 26.62
N SER A 616 -3.36 59.74 27.53
CA SER A 616 -2.66 61.01 27.30
C SER A 616 -1.62 60.96 26.17
N ARG A 617 -1.16 59.76 25.78
CA ARG A 617 -0.25 59.57 24.63
C ARG A 617 -0.83 60.06 23.30
N CYS A 618 -2.16 60.11 23.21
CA CYS A 618 -2.87 60.56 22.00
C CYS A 618 -3.91 61.65 22.29
N HIS A 619 -4.36 61.81 23.54
CA HIS A 619 -5.36 62.79 23.95
C HIS A 619 -4.73 63.89 24.81
N ASP A 620 -4.75 65.13 24.32
CA ASP A 620 -4.24 66.28 25.06
C ASP A 620 -5.28 66.81 26.07
N TYR A 621 -5.05 66.53 27.35
CA TYR A 621 -5.91 66.97 28.44
C TYR A 621 -5.80 68.46 28.77
N GLY A 622 -4.75 69.14 28.28
CA GLY A 622 -4.53 70.56 28.49
C GLY A 622 -5.32 71.46 27.54
N ASN A 623 -5.95 70.90 26.50
CA ASN A 623 -6.68 71.70 25.53
C ASN A 623 -8.05 72.17 26.07
N GLU A 624 -8.50 73.34 25.59
CA GLU A 624 -9.75 73.97 26.05
C GLU A 624 -10.98 73.12 25.72
N SER A 625 -10.92 72.36 24.61
CA SER A 625 -11.98 71.46 24.16
C SER A 625 -12.24 70.33 25.17
N PHE A 626 -11.19 69.73 25.72
CA PHE A 626 -11.25 68.67 26.72
C PHE A 626 -11.89 69.20 28.01
N GLY A 627 -11.43 70.36 28.50
CA GLY A 627 -11.99 71.00 29.69
C GLY A 627 -13.48 71.31 29.53
N LYS A 628 -13.90 71.80 28.37
CA LYS A 628 -15.31 72.08 28.08
C LYS A 628 -16.15 70.80 28.01
N ALA A 629 -15.66 69.77 27.32
CA ALA A 629 -16.36 68.49 27.16
C ALA A 629 -16.51 67.71 28.49
N HIS A 630 -15.57 67.88 29.42
CA HIS A 630 -15.56 67.20 30.71
C HIS A 630 -15.95 68.11 31.88
N LEU A 631 -16.63 69.24 31.60
CA LEU A 631 -17.16 70.18 32.61
C LEU A 631 -16.11 70.72 33.59
N GLY A 632 -14.85 70.83 33.16
CA GLY A 632 -13.72 71.29 33.95
C GLY A 632 -13.14 70.25 34.92
N ILE A 633 -13.60 69.00 34.87
CA ILE A 633 -13.05 67.92 35.70
C ILE A 633 -11.71 67.44 35.07
N GLY A 634 -10.64 67.48 35.86
CA GLY A 634 -9.32 67.02 35.43
C GLY A 634 -9.27 65.50 35.19
N ALA A 635 -8.53 65.07 34.16
CA ALA A 635 -8.42 63.67 33.75
C ALA A 635 -7.89 62.76 34.89
N GLU A 636 -7.07 63.31 35.78
CA GLU A 636 -6.53 62.62 36.95
C GLU A 636 -7.59 62.19 37.98
N ARG A 637 -8.79 62.78 37.92
CA ARG A 637 -9.91 62.52 38.85
C ARG A 637 -10.98 61.58 38.29
N MET A 638 -10.76 61.00 37.11
CA MET A 638 -11.74 60.14 36.43
C MET A 638 -11.08 58.91 35.78
N ASP A 639 -11.78 57.77 35.76
CA ASP A 639 -11.43 56.66 34.85
C ASP A 639 -12.22 56.84 33.55
N CYS A 640 -11.52 57.21 32.47
CA CYS A 640 -12.10 57.45 31.16
C CYS A 640 -12.96 56.26 30.67
N ARG A 641 -12.58 55.02 31.01
CA ARG A 641 -13.31 53.81 30.62
C ARG A 641 -14.61 53.62 31.38
N SER A 642 -14.89 54.42 32.41
CA SER A 642 -16.18 54.37 33.10
C SER A 642 -17.30 54.86 32.19
N CYS A 643 -17.01 55.89 31.39
CA CYS A 643 -17.96 56.54 30.50
C CYS A 643 -17.72 56.18 29.02
N HIS A 644 -16.47 55.98 28.62
CA HIS A 644 -16.11 55.65 27.24
C HIS A 644 -15.87 54.15 27.02
N ALA A 645 -16.30 53.66 25.86
CA ALA A 645 -15.92 52.37 25.32
C ALA A 645 -14.57 52.51 24.61
N ALA A 646 -13.59 51.73 25.04
CA ALA A 646 -12.19 51.88 24.63
C ALA A 646 -11.88 51.40 23.20
N HIS A 647 -12.81 50.67 22.55
CA HIS A 647 -12.56 50.03 21.25
C HIS A 647 -13.65 50.33 20.23
N VAL A 648 -14.92 50.07 20.56
CA VAL A 648 -16.04 50.27 19.64
C VAL A 648 -17.26 50.73 20.44
N SER A 649 -18.01 51.68 19.90
CA SER A 649 -19.28 52.15 20.48
C SER A 649 -20.35 52.35 19.41
N ARG A 650 -21.62 52.44 19.82
CA ARG A 650 -22.72 52.95 18.99
C ARG A 650 -22.85 54.47 19.04
N ASP A 651 -22.19 55.14 19.99
CA ASP A 651 -22.16 56.60 20.09
C ASP A 651 -20.88 57.14 19.42
N PRO A 652 -20.96 58.20 18.59
CA PRO A 652 -19.81 58.78 17.90
C PRO A 652 -18.74 59.37 18.84
N ARG A 653 -19.10 59.71 20.08
CA ARG A 653 -18.18 60.17 21.14
C ARG A 653 -17.63 59.00 21.97
N LEU A 654 -17.88 57.77 21.50
CA LEU A 654 -17.44 56.53 22.10
C LEU A 654 -17.99 56.29 23.50
N PHE A 655 -19.15 56.84 23.86
CA PHE A 655 -19.77 56.54 25.15
C PHE A 655 -20.23 55.09 25.25
N LYS A 656 -20.27 54.53 26.45
CA LYS A 656 -20.88 53.20 26.65
C LYS A 656 -22.36 53.23 26.28
N THR A 657 -22.87 52.09 25.83
CA THR A 657 -24.28 51.92 25.43
C THR A 657 -25.25 52.11 26.59
N VAL A 658 -24.79 51.88 27.83
CA VAL A 658 -25.58 52.10 29.05
C VAL A 658 -24.90 53.17 29.86
N LEU A 659 -25.54 54.33 29.96
CA LEU A 659 -25.09 55.48 30.76
C LEU A 659 -25.96 55.57 32.01
N HIS A 660 -25.35 55.92 33.14
CA HIS A 660 -26.12 56.17 34.37
C HIS A 660 -26.83 57.51 34.28
N LYS A 661 -28.00 57.61 34.91
CA LYS A 661 -28.91 58.78 34.82
C LYS A 661 -28.23 60.15 35.07
N PRO A 662 -27.36 60.33 36.08
CA PRO A 662 -26.63 61.59 36.26
C PRO A 662 -25.77 62.02 35.06
N PHE A 663 -25.22 61.06 34.30
CA PHE A 663 -24.40 61.35 33.12
C PHE A 663 -25.28 61.79 31.94
N SER A 664 -26.42 61.14 31.70
CA SER A 664 -27.36 61.55 30.64
C SER A 664 -28.02 62.91 30.89
N GLU A 665 -28.07 63.34 32.16
CA GLU A 665 -28.64 64.63 32.59
C GLU A 665 -27.58 65.73 32.73
N ASN A 666 -26.32 65.46 32.38
CA ASN A 666 -25.17 66.37 32.51
C ASN A 666 -24.94 66.87 33.95
N SER A 667 -25.38 66.08 34.94
CA SER A 667 -25.28 66.38 36.38
C SER A 667 -24.13 65.61 37.04
N CYS A 668 -22.93 65.75 36.48
CA CYS A 668 -21.74 65.01 36.94
C CYS A 668 -21.10 65.61 38.21
N LYS A 669 -21.44 66.86 38.55
CA LYS A 669 -20.84 67.61 39.67
C LYS A 669 -21.11 66.94 41.02
N ASP A 670 -22.31 66.39 41.21
CA ASP A 670 -22.74 65.84 42.50
C ASP A 670 -21.99 64.55 42.90
N CYS A 671 -21.34 63.88 41.94
CA CYS A 671 -20.62 62.62 42.16
C CYS A 671 -19.08 62.72 41.99
N HIS A 672 -18.56 63.80 41.38
CA HIS A 672 -17.13 63.94 41.05
C HIS A 672 -16.43 65.16 41.70
N LEU A 673 -17.12 65.90 42.56
CA LEU A 673 -16.49 66.91 43.41
C LEU A 673 -15.72 66.24 44.55
N VAL A 674 -14.43 65.96 44.32
CA VAL A 674 -13.46 65.94 45.40
C VAL A 674 -13.09 67.40 45.65
N GLU A 675 -13.44 67.92 46.83
CA GLU A 675 -13.14 69.29 47.26
C GLU A 675 -11.68 69.64 46.93
N LEU A 676 -11.51 70.79 46.25
CA LEU A 676 -10.20 71.43 46.10
C LEU A 676 -9.73 71.87 47.49
N GLN A 677 -8.76 71.16 48.06
CA GLN A 677 -7.82 71.70 49.05
C GLN A 677 -6.40 71.54 48.52
#